data_AF-A0A7G3AXI3-F1
#
_entry.id   AF-A0A7G3AXI3-F1
#
_cell.length_a   1.000
_cell.length_b   1.000
_cell.length_c   1.000
_cell.angle_alpha   90.00
_cell.angle_beta   90.00
_cell.angle_gamma   90.00
#
_symmetry.space_group_name_H-M   'P 1'
#
loop_
_entity.id
_entity.type
_entity.pdbx_description
1 polymer ?
#
loop_
_entity_poly.entity_id
_entity_poly.type
_entity_poly.pdbx_seq_one_letter_code
_entity_poly.pdbx_strand_id
1 'polypeptide(L)'
;MKITQINIRSLKSNKSLLEQYINENKIECALLSEIWTNKKSKINIAGFRKHLHSRENGYGGVGILINNKIISKSKVRSDLEPLEVIEVQIKKENKDYILISIYIPPQTRNKDIKEKLGKLLNELVNKNNVILGGDFNARHDMWENNSINNGRGVLIAELISLSNLICINDGQHTHYSSHRNTTSAIDLTLISPNLIDKVQWNVNETEIGSDHFPIDINISVERQNLQEKLKTKLDLSEIKIQLKNNLNLNECTTAEEIEGEIKKIILNNIKTFKDNNDKYIPKYWWTEEIGRLWKIKKEKFKLYKKHKTDYTAKELRKITARLKLEIKKSKKKAWITFIESINPGSSPLEIWEKINRFNNKKIKRRNNIIETKEQGIDFIEHNFIEEEYKTVTTQSIDIDYDFCSFEEVKEIIKSNKNTTPGINGISHEMMKKLSDENIKAITNIYNKTWREQIVPNSWKKSKIIPILKPKKDETDITSYRPIALLNVLAKNFHKILINKINNLVYNNKILPNNTYGFRKNRNTTDYLLNLTNTIKENNKRGMKSIAIITDISKAFDNVNIETLIKKLRELNFPTEITNWLEHLLNNREIIIDEESYTETILTSTGLPQGSILSPTLFNLYTINLHKINSTDCKLLQFADDITLIVSGKNNTKLYQNANKLCETLNTELKKLDLELNPNKCKFIQFDNTNKNKGEIKINNIKIKEERYHKILGVYIDKQLNFKIHKKEIKAQCEKYINLLKIFSRSRGGAHPKSLTMIYKSLINSRINYAAPVVWDHKENLLEKNILQIVKNKALRIVMGYTKSTPITSMLADVGEMPTRLEHEKNTIKHLIRRIQGPDSCPNIINQYRELENINYIKNNYEEFEETGTNTEELDKEKILENLKVKWKSDYQNITENVGKYNKQIRNNKLEDKPWFKNKKLNARATKLINRLRSGHSYDKKFLKKIKISENDQCDLCNTEENANHIIINCKKYDISRRKYKSITNAPDLQSILKENKTNKLIEIYEFTKENNIDI
;
A
#
# COMPACT_ATOMS: atom_id res chain seq x y z
N MET A 1 28.33 -2.98 -22.91
CA MET A 1 27.23 -2.02 -22.67
C MET A 1 26.50 -1.80 -23.97
N LYS A 2 25.20 -2.11 -24.04
CA LYS A 2 24.40 -1.94 -25.26
C LYS A 2 23.57 -0.65 -25.22
N ILE A 3 23.79 0.24 -26.17
CA ILE A 3 23.10 1.53 -26.28
C ILE A 3 22.34 1.56 -27.61
N THR A 4 21.18 2.20 -27.64
CA THR A 4 20.50 2.54 -28.91
C THR A 4 20.22 4.05 -28.97
N GLN A 5 20.36 4.66 -30.13
CA GLN A 5 20.05 6.06 -30.40
C GLN A 5 18.92 6.13 -31.44
N ILE A 6 17.88 6.93 -31.18
CA ILE A 6 16.78 7.12 -32.14
C ILE A 6 16.03 8.44 -31.95
N ASN A 7 15.75 9.15 -33.04
CA ASN A 7 14.68 10.15 -33.07
C ASN A 7 13.32 9.41 -33.13
N ILE A 8 12.57 9.42 -32.01
CA ILE A 8 11.41 8.54 -31.81
C ILE A 8 10.08 9.14 -32.30
N ARG A 9 10.05 10.42 -32.64
CA ARG A 9 8.85 11.18 -33.07
C ARG A 9 7.59 10.81 -32.29
N SER A 10 7.56 11.18 -31.02
CA SER A 10 6.57 10.78 -30.01
C SER A 10 6.84 9.43 -29.32
N LEU A 11 7.45 9.54 -28.14
CA LEU A 11 7.61 8.43 -27.21
C LEU A 11 6.27 7.82 -26.81
N LYS A 12 5.19 8.62 -26.69
CA LYS A 12 3.87 8.13 -26.30
C LYS A 12 3.27 7.19 -27.35
N SER A 13 3.36 7.58 -28.61
CA SER A 13 2.79 6.84 -29.74
C SER A 13 3.58 5.57 -30.05
N ASN A 14 4.91 5.65 -29.94
CA ASN A 14 5.82 4.58 -30.34
C ASN A 14 6.34 3.72 -29.18
N LYS A 15 5.94 4.03 -27.93
CA LYS A 15 6.32 3.31 -26.70
C LYS A 15 6.33 1.79 -26.83
N SER A 16 5.25 1.19 -27.34
CA SER A 16 5.11 -0.27 -27.34
C SER A 16 6.10 -0.94 -28.28
N LEU A 17 6.44 -0.27 -29.38
CA LEU A 17 7.42 -0.73 -30.37
C LEU A 17 8.84 -0.52 -29.83
N LEU A 18 9.11 0.63 -29.20
CA LEU A 18 10.40 0.89 -28.56
C LEU A 18 10.70 -0.12 -27.44
N GLU A 19 9.73 -0.39 -26.56
CA GLU A 19 9.88 -1.42 -25.51
C GLU A 19 10.17 -2.81 -26.10
N GLN A 20 9.60 -3.12 -27.26
CA GLN A 20 9.85 -4.39 -27.92
C GLN A 20 11.26 -4.44 -28.48
N TYR A 21 11.68 -3.39 -29.19
CA TYR A 21 13.03 -3.28 -29.73
C TYR A 21 14.11 -3.36 -28.63
N ILE A 22 13.92 -2.60 -27.55
CA ILE A 22 14.81 -2.61 -26.38
C ILE A 22 14.95 -4.02 -25.82
N ASN A 23 13.84 -4.75 -25.71
CA ASN A 23 13.84 -6.11 -25.16
C ASN A 23 14.47 -7.13 -26.13
N GLU A 24 14.12 -7.06 -27.43
CA GLU A 24 14.66 -7.97 -28.47
C GLU A 24 16.18 -7.83 -28.56
N ASN A 25 16.71 -6.61 -28.53
CA ASN A 25 18.14 -6.33 -28.69
C ASN A 25 18.92 -6.30 -27.36
N LYS A 26 18.25 -6.52 -26.22
CA LYS A 26 18.81 -6.43 -24.86
C LYS A 26 19.52 -5.09 -24.60
N ILE A 27 18.89 -3.99 -25.03
CA ILE A 27 19.41 -2.64 -24.85
C ILE A 27 19.47 -2.27 -23.36
N GLU A 28 20.52 -1.59 -22.94
CA GLU A 28 20.72 -1.15 -21.55
C GLU A 28 20.51 0.36 -21.37
N CYS A 29 20.84 1.15 -22.39
CA CYS A 29 20.60 2.58 -22.43
C CYS A 29 19.98 2.99 -23.78
N ALA A 30 19.04 3.93 -23.80
CA ALA A 30 18.49 4.48 -25.05
C ALA A 30 18.54 6.01 -25.07
N LEU A 31 19.19 6.58 -26.08
CA LEU A 31 19.24 8.03 -26.36
C LEU A 31 18.10 8.37 -27.32
N LEU A 32 17.23 9.31 -26.93
CA LEU A 32 16.00 9.62 -27.62
C LEU A 32 15.93 11.09 -27.99
N SER A 33 15.65 11.37 -29.26
CA SER A 33 15.32 12.73 -29.74
C SER A 33 13.84 12.79 -30.16
N GLU A 34 13.26 13.99 -30.15
CA GLU A 34 11.84 14.25 -30.41
C GLU A 34 10.85 13.36 -29.61
N ILE A 35 11.01 13.37 -28.28
CA ILE A 35 10.16 12.55 -27.41
C ILE A 35 8.68 12.98 -27.40
N TRP A 36 8.39 14.25 -27.71
CA TRP A 36 7.05 14.88 -27.73
C TRP A 36 6.24 14.57 -26.48
N THR A 37 6.82 14.91 -25.33
CA THR A 37 6.19 14.79 -24.01
C THR A 37 6.08 16.15 -23.34
N ASN A 38 5.24 16.27 -22.30
CA ASN A 38 5.16 17.47 -21.46
C ASN A 38 5.41 17.12 -19.99
N LYS A 39 5.63 18.13 -19.12
CA LYS A 39 5.85 17.94 -17.66
C LYS A 39 4.75 17.10 -16.98
N LYS A 40 3.54 17.04 -17.54
CA LYS A 40 2.40 16.25 -17.02
C LYS A 40 2.34 14.81 -17.55
N SER A 41 3.18 14.44 -18.52
CA SER A 41 3.12 13.16 -19.22
C SER A 41 3.68 12.00 -18.37
N LYS A 42 2.78 11.17 -17.84
CA LYS A 42 3.14 9.95 -17.08
C LYS A 42 3.41 8.77 -18.02
N ILE A 43 4.52 8.81 -18.77
CA ILE A 43 4.99 7.68 -19.58
C ILE A 43 6.00 6.86 -18.78
N ASN A 44 5.85 5.53 -18.74
CA ASN A 44 6.73 4.62 -18.02
C ASN A 44 7.17 3.49 -18.96
N ILE A 45 8.45 3.14 -18.98
CA ILE A 45 9.00 2.04 -19.76
C ILE A 45 9.47 0.97 -18.79
N ALA A 46 8.92 -0.24 -18.91
CA ALA A 46 9.17 -1.31 -17.95
C ALA A 46 10.67 -1.67 -17.95
N GLY A 47 11.29 -1.69 -16.76
CA GLY A 47 12.71 -2.01 -16.60
C GLY A 47 13.67 -0.82 -16.70
N PHE A 48 13.19 0.38 -17.02
CA PHE A 48 14.05 1.55 -17.25
C PHE A 48 13.67 2.76 -16.37
N ARG A 49 14.70 3.47 -15.89
CA ARG A 49 14.62 4.85 -15.38
C ARG A 49 14.63 5.78 -16.58
N LYS A 50 13.89 6.88 -16.48
CA LYS A 50 13.76 7.87 -17.55
C LYS A 50 14.32 9.20 -17.09
N HIS A 51 15.17 9.80 -17.91
CA HIS A 51 15.68 11.15 -17.76
C HIS A 51 15.19 11.91 -18.99
N LEU A 52 14.24 12.84 -18.84
CA LEU A 52 13.58 13.49 -19.97
C LEU A 52 13.69 15.01 -19.85
N HIS A 53 13.92 15.69 -20.97
CA HIS A 53 13.81 17.13 -21.11
C HIS A 53 12.75 17.43 -22.19
N SER A 54 11.70 18.17 -21.81
CA SER A 54 10.48 18.35 -22.62
C SER A 54 10.16 19.83 -22.78
N ARG A 55 9.76 20.24 -23.99
CA ARG A 55 9.20 21.58 -24.23
C ARG A 55 7.85 21.78 -23.55
N GLU A 56 7.49 23.04 -23.29
CA GLU A 56 6.20 23.39 -22.70
C GLU A 56 5.02 23.08 -23.63
N ASN A 57 5.18 23.34 -24.93
CA ASN A 57 4.17 23.05 -25.95
C ASN A 57 4.00 21.53 -26.22
N GLY A 58 4.88 20.69 -25.67
CA GLY A 58 4.83 19.23 -25.81
C GLY A 58 5.33 18.65 -27.13
N TYR A 59 5.91 19.47 -28.02
CA TYR A 59 6.53 19.04 -29.29
C TYR A 59 8.04 19.27 -29.23
N GLY A 60 8.85 18.32 -29.70
CA GLY A 60 10.30 18.25 -29.44
C GLY A 60 10.64 17.55 -28.11
N GLY A 61 11.86 17.76 -27.61
CA GLY A 61 12.41 17.19 -26.37
C GLY A 61 13.39 16.04 -26.61
N VAL A 62 14.32 15.87 -25.67
CA VAL A 62 15.31 14.77 -25.62
C VAL A 62 15.15 13.92 -24.37
N GLY A 63 15.62 12.68 -24.41
CA GLY A 63 15.54 11.78 -23.26
C GLY A 63 16.57 10.66 -23.29
N ILE A 64 16.94 10.19 -22.11
CA ILE A 64 17.77 9.01 -21.92
C ILE A 64 17.03 8.02 -21.04
N LEU A 65 16.88 6.79 -21.54
CA LEU A 65 16.39 5.65 -20.76
C LEU A 65 17.57 4.82 -20.26
N ILE A 66 17.61 4.50 -18.97
CA ILE A 66 18.68 3.71 -18.35
C ILE A 66 18.06 2.49 -17.67
N ASN A 67 18.61 1.30 -17.90
CA ASN A 67 18.16 0.08 -17.22
C ASN A 67 18.21 0.28 -15.69
N ASN A 68 17.16 -0.13 -14.98
CA ASN A 68 17.02 0.09 -13.53
C ASN A 68 18.18 -0.49 -12.70
N LYS A 69 18.93 -1.45 -13.24
CA LYS A 69 20.12 -2.04 -12.61
C LYS A 69 21.36 -1.14 -12.63
N ILE A 70 21.37 -0.08 -13.44
CA ILE A 70 22.50 0.83 -13.58
C ILE A 70 22.24 2.08 -12.74
N ILE A 71 23.24 2.50 -11.95
CA ILE A 71 23.19 3.75 -11.18
C ILE A 71 23.34 4.92 -12.15
N SER A 72 22.46 5.91 -12.03
CA SER A 72 22.43 7.06 -12.94
C SER A 72 22.07 8.37 -12.24
N LYS A 73 22.71 9.46 -12.66
CA LYS A 73 22.40 10.84 -12.25
C LYS A 73 22.29 11.71 -13.50
N SER A 74 21.20 12.45 -13.64
CA SER A 74 20.95 13.29 -14.82
C SER A 74 21.07 14.78 -14.54
N LYS A 75 21.55 15.52 -15.53
CA LYS A 75 21.58 16.97 -15.59
C LYS A 75 20.91 17.44 -16.89
N VAL A 76 19.87 18.25 -16.76
CA VAL A 76 19.25 18.94 -17.91
C VAL A 76 20.06 20.20 -18.21
N ARG A 77 20.40 20.44 -19.48
CA ARG A 77 21.27 21.53 -19.92
C ARG A 77 20.49 22.67 -20.58
N SER A 78 19.60 23.31 -19.82
CA SER A 78 18.83 24.48 -20.29
C SER A 78 19.72 25.68 -20.65
N ASP A 79 20.97 25.71 -20.18
CA ASP A 79 21.97 26.72 -20.55
C ASP A 79 22.44 26.62 -22.03
N LEU A 80 22.06 25.54 -22.72
CA LEU A 80 22.39 25.28 -24.13
C LEU A 80 21.23 25.54 -25.09
N GLU A 81 20.09 26.06 -24.62
CA GLU A 81 18.99 26.46 -25.50
C GLU A 81 19.48 27.46 -26.57
N PRO A 82 19.03 27.34 -27.84
CA PRO A 82 17.90 26.53 -28.33
C PRO A 82 18.22 25.06 -28.66
N LEU A 83 19.43 24.56 -28.35
CA LEU A 83 19.76 23.14 -28.49
C LEU A 83 19.16 22.38 -27.31
N GLU A 84 18.52 21.25 -27.58
CA GLU A 84 17.94 20.44 -26.53
C GLU A 84 18.94 19.37 -26.11
N VAL A 85 19.41 19.44 -24.86
CA VAL A 85 20.46 18.56 -24.37
C VAL A 85 20.13 18.01 -22.99
N ILE A 86 20.31 16.70 -22.83
CA ILE A 86 20.30 16.04 -21.54
C ILE A 86 21.55 15.18 -21.37
N GLU A 87 22.18 15.32 -20.21
CA GLU A 87 23.38 14.59 -19.82
C GLU A 87 23.02 13.63 -18.68
N VAL A 88 23.49 12.38 -18.77
CA VAL A 88 23.33 11.37 -17.73
C VAL A 88 24.66 10.71 -17.46
N GLN A 89 25.14 10.85 -16.22
CA GLN A 89 26.29 10.12 -15.72
C GLN A 89 25.82 8.74 -15.22
N ILE A 90 26.50 7.68 -15.64
CA ILE A 90 26.23 6.31 -15.20
C ILE A 90 27.50 5.64 -14.71
N LYS A 91 27.36 4.76 -13.70
CA LYS A 91 28.46 3.92 -13.21
C LYS A 91 28.22 2.47 -13.61
N LYS A 92 29.19 1.85 -14.29
CA LYS A 92 29.13 0.47 -14.75
C LYS A 92 30.49 -0.20 -14.62
N GLU A 93 30.55 -1.35 -13.94
CA GLU A 93 31.80 -2.09 -13.65
C GLU A 93 32.90 -1.16 -13.11
N ASN A 94 32.55 -0.32 -12.12
CA ASN A 94 33.42 0.69 -11.50
C ASN A 94 33.99 1.80 -12.38
N LYS A 95 33.54 1.93 -13.64
CA LYS A 95 33.87 3.07 -14.52
C LYS A 95 32.68 4.01 -14.68
N ASP A 96 32.96 5.31 -14.71
CA ASP A 96 31.97 6.35 -14.99
C ASP A 96 31.89 6.61 -16.50
N TYR A 97 30.66 6.72 -17.01
CA TYR A 97 30.34 7.06 -18.40
C TYR A 97 29.41 8.26 -18.43
N ILE A 98 29.59 9.12 -19.43
CA ILE A 98 28.73 10.28 -19.67
C ILE A 98 27.92 10.03 -20.94
N LEU A 99 26.61 9.87 -20.80
CA LEU A 99 25.68 9.71 -21.90
C LEU A 99 24.97 11.03 -22.18
N ILE A 100 25.04 11.50 -23.42
CA ILE A 100 24.42 12.77 -23.82
C ILE A 100 23.47 12.50 -24.98
N SER A 101 22.24 12.99 -24.84
CA SER A 101 21.25 12.99 -25.91
C SER A 101 20.99 14.42 -26.33
N ILE A 102 21.16 14.69 -27.63
CA ILE A 102 21.01 16.02 -28.23
C ILE A 102 19.95 16.03 -29.34
N TYR A 103 19.27 17.16 -29.47
CA TYR A 103 18.46 17.47 -30.63
C TYR A 103 18.70 18.92 -31.04
N ILE A 104 19.07 19.13 -32.30
CA ILE A 104 19.23 20.46 -32.89
C ILE A 104 18.02 20.72 -33.79
N PRO A 105 17.08 21.59 -33.37
CA PRO A 105 15.91 21.90 -34.17
C PRO A 105 16.28 22.42 -35.57
N PRO A 106 15.52 22.08 -36.63
CA PRO A 106 15.82 22.54 -37.99
C PRO A 106 15.90 24.07 -38.12
N GLN A 107 15.18 24.80 -37.28
CA GLN A 107 15.09 26.27 -37.28
C GLN A 107 16.25 26.97 -36.56
N THR A 108 17.17 26.22 -35.95
CA THR A 108 18.25 26.81 -35.14
C THR A 108 19.27 27.54 -36.01
N ARG A 109 19.59 28.80 -35.65
CA ARG A 109 20.54 29.64 -36.39
C ARG A 109 21.98 29.16 -36.17
N ASN A 110 22.81 29.25 -37.19
CA ASN A 110 24.21 28.82 -37.12
C ASN A 110 25.03 29.53 -36.02
N LYS A 111 24.73 30.81 -35.71
CA LYS A 111 25.37 31.53 -34.60
C LYS A 111 25.10 30.84 -33.24
N ASP A 112 23.86 30.43 -33.01
CA ASP A 112 23.47 29.74 -31.77
C ASP A 112 24.11 28.34 -31.70
N ILE A 113 24.22 27.63 -32.84
CA ILE A 113 24.94 26.34 -32.91
C ILE A 113 26.42 26.53 -32.56
N LYS A 114 27.10 27.51 -33.17
CA LYS A 114 28.52 27.80 -32.92
C LYS A 114 28.79 28.08 -31.44
N GLU A 115 27.97 28.93 -30.83
CA GLU A 115 28.12 29.29 -29.42
C GLU A 115 27.80 28.11 -28.49
N LYS A 116 26.61 27.49 -28.63
CA LYS A 116 26.10 26.50 -27.66
C LYS A 116 26.70 25.11 -27.84
N LEU A 117 26.82 24.62 -29.08
CA LEU A 117 27.47 23.33 -29.34
C LEU A 117 28.98 23.43 -29.06
N GLY A 118 29.62 24.54 -29.45
CA GLY A 118 31.02 24.81 -29.12
C GLY A 118 31.27 24.81 -27.61
N LYS A 119 30.42 25.48 -26.82
CA LYS A 119 30.48 25.43 -25.35
C LYS A 119 30.38 23.99 -24.82
N LEU A 120 29.40 23.21 -25.30
CA LEU A 120 29.23 21.82 -24.86
C LEU A 120 30.46 20.97 -25.19
N LEU A 121 30.97 21.04 -26.41
CA LEU A 121 32.14 20.26 -26.83
C LEU A 121 33.39 20.66 -26.02
N ASN A 122 33.60 21.96 -25.77
CA ASN A 122 34.70 22.46 -24.94
C ASN A 122 34.64 21.93 -23.49
N GLU A 123 33.45 21.86 -22.89
CA GLU A 123 33.28 21.29 -21.54
C GLU A 123 33.61 19.78 -21.47
N LEU A 124 33.52 19.08 -22.61
CA LEU A 124 33.77 17.65 -22.73
C LEU A 124 35.23 17.31 -23.06
N VAL A 125 36.06 18.30 -23.42
CA VAL A 125 37.47 18.11 -23.84
C VAL A 125 38.29 17.29 -22.84
N ASN A 126 38.07 17.49 -21.54
CA ASN A 126 38.79 16.82 -20.45
C ASN A 126 38.00 15.65 -19.83
N LYS A 127 36.96 15.14 -20.51
CA LYS A 127 36.11 14.05 -20.02
C LYS A 127 36.38 12.77 -20.83
N ASN A 128 36.58 11.67 -20.10
CA ASN A 128 36.70 10.33 -20.68
C ASN A 128 35.34 9.62 -20.70
N ASN A 129 35.23 8.57 -21.51
CA ASN A 129 34.04 7.72 -21.59
C ASN A 129 32.74 8.47 -21.96
N VAL A 130 32.84 9.50 -22.78
CA VAL A 130 31.70 10.28 -23.27
C VAL A 130 31.10 9.60 -24.50
N ILE A 131 29.77 9.49 -24.53
CA ILE A 131 28.99 9.06 -25.68
C ILE A 131 27.88 10.08 -25.89
N LEU A 132 27.96 10.82 -26.99
CA LEU A 132 27.02 11.86 -27.36
C LEU A 132 26.31 11.43 -28.64
N GLY A 133 24.98 11.30 -28.57
CA GLY A 133 24.16 10.85 -29.69
C GLY A 133 22.91 11.69 -29.86
N GLY A 134 22.52 11.97 -31.10
CA GLY A 134 21.30 12.71 -31.35
C GLY A 134 21.05 13.04 -32.82
N ASP A 135 19.99 13.80 -33.05
CA ASP A 135 19.61 14.30 -34.38
C ASP A 135 20.08 15.76 -34.52
N PHE A 136 21.04 15.96 -35.42
CA PHE A 136 21.72 17.23 -35.64
C PHE A 136 21.12 18.01 -36.82
N ASN A 137 20.26 17.38 -37.63
CA ASN A 137 19.70 17.98 -38.84
C ASN A 137 20.77 18.63 -39.75
N ALA A 138 21.92 17.97 -39.92
CA ALA A 138 23.12 18.49 -40.60
C ALA A 138 23.67 17.49 -41.63
N ARG A 139 24.20 17.97 -42.75
CA ARG A 139 24.73 17.14 -43.85
C ARG A 139 26.17 17.50 -44.16
N HIS A 140 27.07 16.53 -44.09
CA HIS A 140 28.48 16.68 -44.40
C HIS A 140 29.11 15.36 -44.85
N ASP A 141 30.11 15.44 -45.72
CA ASP A 141 30.91 14.29 -46.16
C ASP A 141 31.70 13.58 -45.05
N MET A 142 31.83 14.19 -43.86
CA MET A 142 32.55 13.60 -42.72
C MET A 142 31.81 12.41 -42.11
N TRP A 143 30.48 12.33 -42.29
CA TRP A 143 29.63 11.27 -41.74
C TRP A 143 28.66 10.67 -42.77
N GLU A 144 28.69 11.15 -44.02
CA GLU A 144 27.86 10.67 -45.12
C GLU A 144 28.64 10.72 -46.44
N ASN A 145 28.99 9.54 -46.99
CA ASN A 145 29.77 9.45 -48.23
C ASN A 145 29.09 10.20 -49.40
N ASN A 146 29.83 11.07 -50.09
CA ASN A 146 29.36 11.88 -51.22
C ASN A 146 28.16 12.79 -50.89
N SER A 147 28.05 13.26 -49.64
CA SER A 147 27.01 14.19 -49.20
C SER A 147 27.17 15.58 -49.82
N ILE A 148 26.05 16.25 -50.11
CA ILE A 148 26.02 17.68 -50.40
C ILE A 148 26.07 18.44 -49.06
N ASN A 149 27.24 19.00 -48.75
CA ASN A 149 27.51 19.70 -47.50
C ASN A 149 26.61 20.94 -47.38
N ASN A 150 25.86 21.05 -46.28
CA ASN A 150 25.11 22.27 -45.99
C ASN A 150 25.86 23.15 -44.99
N GLY A 151 25.57 24.46 -44.96
CA GLY A 151 26.32 25.39 -44.10
C GLY A 151 26.27 25.06 -42.60
N ARG A 152 25.25 24.32 -42.14
CA ARG A 152 25.19 23.77 -40.78
C ARG A 152 26.16 22.61 -40.60
N GLY A 153 26.23 21.69 -41.57
CA GLY A 153 27.15 20.56 -41.57
C GLY A 153 28.60 21.00 -41.54
N VAL A 154 28.97 22.00 -42.34
CA VAL A 154 30.33 22.58 -42.35
C VAL A 154 30.70 23.11 -40.97
N LEU A 155 29.82 23.93 -40.38
CA LEU A 155 30.03 24.46 -39.02
C LEU A 155 30.18 23.35 -37.97
N ILE A 156 29.34 22.31 -38.02
CA ILE A 156 29.41 21.21 -37.04
C ILE A 156 30.69 20.38 -37.26
N ALA A 157 31.10 20.16 -38.50
CA ALA A 157 32.35 19.47 -38.81
C ALA A 157 33.58 20.25 -38.29
N GLU A 158 33.60 21.58 -38.44
CA GLU A 158 34.60 22.46 -37.85
C GLU A 158 34.63 22.32 -36.32
N LEU A 159 33.48 22.39 -35.66
CA LEU A 159 33.39 22.29 -34.20
C LEU A 159 33.81 20.91 -33.67
N ILE A 160 33.48 19.83 -34.37
CA ILE A 160 33.93 18.47 -34.04
C ILE A 160 35.46 18.38 -34.19
N SER A 161 36.02 18.92 -35.27
CA SER A 161 37.46 18.93 -35.54
C SER A 161 38.26 19.73 -34.49
N LEU A 162 37.64 20.74 -33.87
CA LEU A 162 38.21 21.50 -32.75
C LEU A 162 38.01 20.83 -31.38
N SER A 163 37.33 19.69 -31.32
CA SER A 163 37.03 18.96 -30.09
C SER A 163 37.86 17.67 -29.98
N ASN A 164 37.92 17.09 -28.77
CA ASN A 164 38.53 15.77 -28.56
C ASN A 164 37.60 14.59 -28.86
N LEU A 165 36.40 14.81 -29.41
CA LEU A 165 35.43 13.74 -29.69
C LEU A 165 35.53 13.27 -31.14
N ILE A 166 35.38 11.95 -31.33
CA ILE A 166 35.45 11.30 -32.64
C ILE A 166 34.02 11.04 -33.14
N CYS A 167 33.73 11.44 -34.38
CA CYS A 167 32.52 11.03 -35.08
C CYS A 167 32.70 9.61 -35.63
N ILE A 168 31.85 8.67 -35.22
CA ILE A 168 31.97 7.24 -35.58
C ILE A 168 30.93 6.77 -36.59
N ASN A 169 30.21 7.70 -37.20
CA ASN A 169 29.32 7.41 -38.31
C ASN A 169 30.14 6.89 -39.52
N ASP A 170 29.71 5.78 -40.12
CA ASP A 170 30.43 5.10 -41.22
C ASP A 170 29.88 5.41 -42.62
N GLY A 171 28.99 6.41 -42.73
CA GLY A 171 28.29 6.77 -43.96
C GLY A 171 26.95 6.07 -44.17
N GLN A 172 26.53 5.13 -43.31
CA GLN A 172 25.19 4.56 -43.38
C GLN A 172 24.10 5.62 -43.11
N HIS A 173 23.03 5.58 -43.91
CA HIS A 173 21.92 6.51 -43.76
C HIS A 173 21.10 6.22 -42.50
N THR A 174 20.87 7.26 -41.69
CA THR A 174 20.15 7.16 -40.40
C THR A 174 18.69 7.60 -40.50
N HIS A 175 18.31 8.26 -41.59
CA HIS A 175 16.98 8.83 -41.79
C HIS A 175 16.51 8.63 -43.24
N TYR A 176 15.20 8.45 -43.41
CA TYR A 176 14.55 8.35 -44.71
C TYR A 176 13.37 9.33 -44.83
N SER A 177 13.44 10.27 -45.77
CA SER A 177 12.34 11.18 -46.06
C SER A 177 11.38 10.58 -47.09
N SER A 178 10.20 10.15 -46.65
CA SER A 178 9.17 9.62 -47.56
C SER A 178 8.62 10.66 -48.54
N HIS A 179 8.60 11.95 -48.17
CA HIS A 179 8.11 13.02 -49.03
C HIS A 179 9.08 13.34 -50.18
N ARG A 180 10.39 13.30 -49.91
CA ARG A 180 11.44 13.61 -50.89
C ARG A 180 12.06 12.36 -51.51
N ASN A 181 11.62 11.17 -51.09
CA ASN A 181 12.19 9.87 -51.42
C ASN A 181 13.74 9.81 -51.31
N THR A 182 14.31 10.47 -50.30
CA THR A 182 15.76 10.59 -50.09
C THR A 182 16.17 10.03 -48.74
N THR A 183 17.38 9.47 -48.68
CA THR A 183 18.05 9.05 -47.44
C THR A 183 19.10 10.08 -47.03
N SER A 184 19.42 10.15 -45.74
CA SER A 184 20.48 11.02 -45.21
C SER A 184 21.04 10.49 -43.90
N ALA A 185 22.26 10.85 -43.54
CA ALA A 185 22.85 10.59 -42.21
C ALA A 185 22.86 11.88 -41.39
N ILE A 186 21.71 12.20 -40.76
CA ILE A 186 21.53 13.43 -39.96
C ILE A 186 21.59 13.16 -38.45
N ASP A 187 21.62 11.89 -38.06
CA ASP A 187 21.78 11.45 -36.67
C ASP A 187 23.25 11.09 -36.43
N LEU A 188 23.92 11.85 -35.56
CA LEU A 188 25.36 11.70 -35.31
C LEU A 188 25.62 11.00 -33.99
N THR A 189 26.71 10.23 -33.94
CA THR A 189 27.25 9.64 -32.72
C THR A 189 28.72 10.07 -32.56
N LEU A 190 29.00 10.77 -31.47
CA LEU A 190 30.35 11.20 -31.08
C LEU A 190 30.79 10.46 -29.81
N ILE A 191 32.05 10.02 -29.76
CA ILE A 191 32.61 9.33 -28.59
C ILE A 191 33.98 9.88 -28.16
N SER A 192 34.36 9.67 -26.91
CA SER A 192 35.75 9.89 -26.46
C SER A 192 36.73 8.93 -27.17
N PRO A 193 37.98 9.35 -27.45
CA PRO A 193 38.96 8.53 -28.19
C PRO A 193 39.26 7.20 -27.51
N ASN A 194 39.23 7.17 -26.17
CA ASN A 194 39.51 5.97 -25.37
C ASN A 194 38.46 4.85 -25.52
N LEU A 195 37.37 5.09 -26.25
CA LEU A 195 36.32 4.12 -26.54
C LEU A 195 36.41 3.54 -27.96
N ILE A 196 37.27 4.05 -28.84
CA ILE A 196 37.27 3.73 -30.27
C ILE A 196 37.49 2.23 -30.54
N ASP A 197 38.46 1.61 -29.87
CA ASP A 197 38.76 0.17 -30.03
C ASP A 197 37.73 -0.74 -29.35
N LYS A 198 36.80 -0.14 -28.60
CA LYS A 198 35.80 -0.85 -27.78
C LYS A 198 34.40 -0.70 -28.33
N VAL A 199 34.16 0.16 -29.32
CA VAL A 199 32.83 0.44 -29.85
C VAL A 199 32.56 -0.35 -31.13
N GLN A 200 31.35 -0.89 -31.24
CA GLN A 200 30.75 -1.31 -32.49
C GLN A 200 29.53 -0.43 -32.74
N TRP A 201 29.45 0.14 -33.94
CA TRP A 201 28.39 1.05 -34.34
C TRP A 201 27.70 0.48 -35.58
N ASN A 202 26.36 0.46 -35.59
CA ASN A 202 25.61 0.01 -36.77
C ASN A 202 24.20 0.62 -36.81
N VAL A 203 23.71 0.95 -38.00
CA VAL A 203 22.31 1.34 -38.19
C VAL A 203 21.42 0.10 -38.27
N ASN A 204 20.43 0.01 -37.38
CA ASN A 204 19.45 -1.06 -37.36
C ASN A 204 18.20 -0.65 -38.12
N GLU A 205 17.93 -1.32 -39.22
CA GLU A 205 16.84 -0.99 -40.15
C GLU A 205 15.48 -1.52 -39.65
N THR A 206 15.21 -1.39 -38.36
CA THR A 206 13.91 -1.74 -37.78
C THR A 206 13.07 -0.48 -37.59
N GLU A 207 11.94 -0.37 -38.29
CA GLU A 207 11.04 0.77 -38.13
C GLU A 207 10.34 0.76 -36.75
N ILE A 208 10.72 1.69 -35.86
CA ILE A 208 10.06 1.91 -34.55
C ILE A 208 8.97 2.99 -34.64
N GLY A 209 8.27 3.07 -35.78
CA GLY A 209 7.20 4.05 -36.00
C GLY A 209 7.69 5.50 -36.15
N SER A 210 8.98 5.65 -36.44
CA SER A 210 9.66 6.87 -36.87
C SER A 210 10.27 6.61 -38.26
N ASP A 211 10.50 7.68 -39.02
CA ASP A 211 11.24 7.69 -40.28
C ASP A 211 12.77 7.79 -40.08
N HIS A 212 13.21 7.86 -38.83
CA HIS A 212 14.59 7.62 -38.42
C HIS A 212 14.81 6.15 -38.03
N PHE A 213 16.00 5.65 -38.34
CA PHE A 213 16.43 4.30 -38.00
C PHE A 213 17.15 4.29 -36.65
N PRO A 214 16.88 3.30 -35.79
CA PRO A 214 17.69 3.07 -34.59
C PRO A 214 19.16 2.85 -34.93
N ILE A 215 20.04 3.45 -34.16
CA ILE A 215 21.49 3.25 -34.24
C ILE A 215 21.91 2.47 -33.00
N ASP A 216 22.48 1.28 -33.19
CA ASP A 216 22.95 0.44 -32.10
C ASP A 216 24.46 0.69 -31.86
N ILE A 217 24.79 1.02 -30.61
CA ILE A 217 26.14 1.35 -30.16
C ILE A 217 26.51 0.34 -29.06
N ASN A 218 27.40 -0.59 -29.36
CA ASN A 218 27.84 -1.62 -28.44
C ASN A 218 29.26 -1.32 -27.96
N ILE A 219 29.40 -1.04 -26.67
CA ILE A 219 30.71 -0.77 -26.06
C ILE A 219 31.16 -2.01 -25.28
N SER A 220 32.27 -2.61 -25.67
CA SER A 220 32.94 -3.68 -24.93
C SER A 220 33.40 -3.15 -23.56
N VAL A 221 32.86 -3.75 -22.50
CA VAL A 221 33.25 -3.43 -21.12
C VAL A 221 33.90 -4.69 -20.56
N GLU A 222 35.14 -4.58 -20.10
CA GLU A 222 35.82 -5.65 -19.36
C GLU A 222 34.96 -6.06 -18.18
N ARG A 223 34.49 -7.31 -18.18
CA ARG A 223 33.77 -7.86 -17.04
C ARG A 223 34.81 -8.16 -15.96
N GLN A 224 34.73 -7.48 -14.81
CA GLN A 224 35.25 -8.13 -13.61
C GLN A 224 34.39 -9.36 -13.34
N ASN A 225 35.01 -10.47 -12.92
CA ASN A 225 34.31 -11.69 -12.52
C ASN A 225 33.45 -11.41 -11.27
N LEU A 226 32.33 -10.71 -11.45
CA LEU A 226 31.20 -10.82 -10.55
C LEU A 226 30.60 -12.18 -10.83
N GLN A 227 30.78 -13.12 -9.89
CA GLN A 227 30.09 -14.41 -9.90
C GLN A 227 28.63 -14.18 -10.30
N GLU A 228 28.19 -14.81 -11.39
CA GLU A 228 26.82 -14.71 -11.85
C GLU A 228 25.89 -15.10 -10.68
N LYS A 229 25.12 -14.12 -10.18
CA LYS A 229 24.23 -14.32 -9.03
C LYS A 229 23.20 -15.40 -9.35
N LEU A 230 23.43 -16.60 -8.82
CA LEU A 230 22.42 -17.66 -8.73
C LEU A 230 21.34 -17.17 -7.77
N LYS A 231 20.07 -17.11 -8.23
CA LYS A 231 18.96 -16.92 -7.29
C LYS A 231 18.69 -18.24 -6.58
N THR A 232 18.64 -18.17 -5.26
CA THR A 232 18.20 -19.26 -4.42
C THR A 232 16.68 -19.24 -4.30
N LYS A 233 16.02 -20.37 -4.54
CA LYS A 233 14.61 -20.57 -4.22
C LYS A 233 14.50 -21.73 -3.25
N LEU A 234 13.86 -21.47 -2.12
CA LEU A 234 13.55 -22.48 -1.12
C LEU A 234 12.45 -23.41 -1.63
N ASP A 235 12.67 -24.73 -1.59
CA ASP A 235 11.59 -25.70 -1.75
C ASP A 235 10.82 -25.87 -0.44
N LEU A 236 9.88 -24.96 -0.19
CA LEU A 236 9.07 -24.98 1.04
C LEU A 236 8.22 -26.24 1.18
N SER A 237 7.88 -26.93 0.09
CA SER A 237 7.14 -28.20 0.15
C SER A 237 8.01 -29.29 0.77
N GLU A 238 9.22 -29.44 0.23
CA GLU A 238 10.15 -30.48 0.64
C GLU A 238 10.66 -30.26 2.08
N ILE A 239 10.99 -29.01 2.43
CA ILE A 239 11.40 -28.65 3.79
C ILE A 239 10.32 -29.05 4.80
N LYS A 240 9.04 -28.81 4.48
CA LYS A 240 7.93 -29.16 5.38
C LYS A 240 7.77 -30.68 5.56
N ILE A 241 8.14 -31.47 4.57
CA ILE A 241 8.13 -32.94 4.65
C ILE A 241 9.29 -33.41 5.52
N GLN A 242 10.51 -32.93 5.24
CA GLN A 242 11.71 -33.31 6.00
C GLN A 242 11.64 -32.88 7.47
N LEU A 243 11.11 -31.69 7.78
CA LEU A 243 10.88 -31.25 9.15
C LEU A 243 9.89 -32.15 9.92
N LYS A 244 8.94 -32.78 9.21
CA LYS A 244 7.94 -33.64 9.82
C LYS A 244 8.46 -35.06 10.02
N ASN A 245 9.21 -35.58 9.05
CA ASN A 245 9.53 -37.01 8.97
C ASN A 245 10.99 -37.35 9.29
N ASN A 246 11.93 -36.41 9.11
CA ASN A 246 13.38 -36.69 9.12
C ASN A 246 14.14 -35.93 10.22
N LEU A 247 13.55 -34.86 10.76
CA LEU A 247 14.17 -34.09 11.84
C LEU A 247 14.02 -34.85 13.17
N ASN A 248 15.13 -35.05 13.89
CA ASN A 248 15.15 -35.55 15.26
C ASN A 248 15.95 -34.57 16.12
N LEU A 249 15.31 -33.98 17.13
CA LEU A 249 15.90 -33.00 18.04
C LEU A 249 16.20 -33.55 19.44
N ASN A 250 15.98 -34.85 19.69
CA ASN A 250 16.05 -35.42 21.04
C ASN A 250 17.46 -35.37 21.66
N GLU A 251 18.51 -35.37 20.84
CA GLU A 251 19.91 -35.29 21.27
C GLU A 251 20.39 -33.84 21.49
N CYS A 252 19.61 -32.84 21.06
CA CYS A 252 19.98 -31.44 21.23
C CYS A 252 19.86 -31.02 22.70
N THR A 253 20.91 -30.40 23.22
CA THR A 253 21.03 -29.91 24.60
C THR A 253 20.99 -28.39 24.72
N THR A 254 21.07 -27.68 23.59
CA THR A 254 21.02 -26.21 23.49
C THR A 254 20.05 -25.73 22.40
N ALA A 255 19.65 -24.44 22.47
CA ALA A 255 18.79 -23.84 21.45
C ALA A 255 19.52 -23.71 20.10
N GLU A 256 20.81 -23.37 20.13
CA GLU A 256 21.66 -23.23 18.95
C GLU A 256 21.79 -24.55 18.17
N GLU A 257 21.86 -25.70 18.85
CA GLU A 257 21.87 -27.02 18.20
C GLU A 257 20.56 -27.30 17.46
N ILE A 258 19.41 -27.05 18.10
CA ILE A 258 18.09 -27.18 17.45
C ILE A 258 18.02 -26.31 16.19
N GLU A 259 18.48 -25.06 16.30
CA GLU A 259 18.51 -24.14 15.17
C GLU A 259 19.44 -24.62 14.06
N GLY A 260 20.59 -25.20 14.42
CA GLY A 260 21.54 -25.82 13.52
C GLY A 260 20.90 -26.94 12.70
N GLU A 261 20.22 -27.88 13.35
CA GLU A 261 19.56 -29.01 12.67
C GLU A 261 18.45 -28.55 11.70
N ILE A 262 17.62 -27.60 12.11
CA ILE A 262 16.60 -27.03 11.23
C ILE A 262 17.26 -26.28 10.06
N LYS A 263 18.34 -25.53 10.32
CA LYS A 263 19.07 -24.78 9.29
C LYS A 263 19.75 -25.71 8.28
N LYS A 264 20.26 -26.87 8.69
CA LYS A 264 20.80 -27.89 7.78
C LYS A 264 19.75 -28.33 6.76
N ILE A 265 18.52 -28.64 7.21
CA ILE A 265 17.41 -28.99 6.31
C ILE A 265 17.09 -27.83 5.35
N ILE A 266 17.07 -26.58 5.85
CA ILE A 266 16.84 -25.41 5.00
C ILE A 266 17.90 -25.31 3.91
N LEU A 267 19.19 -25.37 4.28
CA LEU A 267 20.33 -25.24 3.36
C LEU A 267 20.33 -26.35 2.30
N ASN A 268 20.05 -27.60 2.69
CA ASN A 268 19.98 -28.74 1.78
C ASN A 268 18.87 -28.61 0.71
N ASN A 269 17.85 -27.79 0.97
CA ASN A 269 16.70 -27.59 0.08
C ASN A 269 16.72 -26.22 -0.62
N ILE A 270 17.87 -25.53 -0.60
CA ILE A 270 18.10 -24.34 -1.41
C ILE A 270 18.38 -24.78 -2.84
N LYS A 271 17.44 -24.53 -3.74
CA LYS A 271 17.67 -24.72 -5.18
C LYS A 271 18.29 -23.45 -5.75
N THR A 272 19.49 -23.56 -6.29
CA THR A 272 20.15 -22.49 -7.04
C THR A 272 19.69 -22.52 -8.48
N PHE A 273 19.28 -21.37 -8.99
CA PHE A 273 18.92 -21.21 -10.40
C PHE A 273 19.76 -20.10 -11.00
N LYS A 274 20.33 -20.36 -12.19
CA LYS A 274 20.88 -19.30 -13.04
C LYS A 274 19.79 -18.28 -13.31
N ASP A 275 20.14 -16.99 -13.29
CA ASP A 275 19.22 -15.88 -13.53
C ASP A 275 18.72 -15.93 -14.98
N ASN A 276 17.80 -16.83 -15.28
CA ASN A 276 17.04 -16.85 -16.52
C ASN A 276 15.97 -15.73 -16.52
N ASN A 277 16.26 -14.57 -15.93
CA ASN A 277 15.47 -13.35 -16.19
C ASN A 277 15.57 -12.92 -17.67
N ASP A 278 16.48 -13.52 -18.43
CA ASP A 278 16.55 -13.42 -19.89
C ASP A 278 15.48 -14.24 -20.62
N LYS A 279 14.70 -15.09 -19.94
CA LYS A 279 13.47 -15.63 -20.53
C LYS A 279 12.43 -14.51 -20.59
N TYR A 280 12.35 -13.90 -21.78
CA TYR A 280 11.28 -13.03 -22.22
C TYR A 280 9.94 -13.57 -21.72
N ILE A 281 9.34 -12.90 -20.74
CA ILE A 281 7.93 -13.11 -20.40
C ILE A 281 7.17 -12.25 -21.41
N PRO A 282 6.41 -12.85 -22.35
CA PRO A 282 5.60 -12.09 -23.27
C PRO A 282 4.73 -11.12 -22.49
N LYS A 283 4.63 -9.87 -22.96
CA LYS A 283 3.72 -8.91 -22.33
C LYS A 283 2.35 -9.58 -22.24
N TYR A 284 1.61 -9.38 -21.15
CA TYR A 284 0.32 -10.07 -20.90
C TYR A 284 -0.75 -9.88 -22.00
N TRP A 285 -0.51 -8.96 -22.95
CA TRP A 285 -1.35 -8.66 -24.10
C TRP A 285 -0.70 -9.07 -25.45
N TRP A 286 0.48 -9.65 -25.44
CA TRP A 286 1.16 -10.12 -26.65
C TRP A 286 0.59 -11.46 -27.07
N THR A 287 -0.12 -11.47 -28.20
CA THR A 287 -0.74 -12.68 -28.76
C THR A 287 0.09 -13.19 -29.94
N GLU A 288 -0.16 -14.44 -30.35
CA GLU A 288 0.45 -15.02 -31.54
C GLU A 288 0.17 -14.18 -32.79
N GLU A 289 -1.06 -13.69 -32.97
CA GLU A 289 -1.41 -12.79 -34.09
C GLU A 289 -0.61 -11.48 -34.06
N ILE A 290 -0.36 -10.89 -32.88
CA ILE A 290 0.49 -9.70 -32.77
C ILE A 290 1.94 -10.05 -33.17
N GLY A 291 2.44 -11.22 -32.75
CA GLY A 291 3.74 -11.73 -33.17
C GLY A 291 3.83 -11.93 -34.68
N ARG A 292 2.80 -12.49 -35.31
CA ARG A 292 2.70 -12.67 -36.76
C ARG A 292 2.69 -11.34 -37.50
N LEU A 293 1.84 -10.40 -37.08
CA LEU A 293 1.77 -9.05 -37.65
C LEU A 293 3.09 -8.28 -37.50
N TRP A 294 3.81 -8.49 -36.40
CA TRP A 294 5.15 -7.92 -36.20
C TRP A 294 6.17 -8.47 -37.21
N LYS A 295 6.17 -9.78 -37.45
CA LYS A 295 7.04 -10.41 -38.47
C LYS A 295 6.72 -9.90 -39.87
N ILE A 296 5.43 -9.87 -40.25
CA ILE A 296 4.99 -9.35 -41.56
C ILE A 296 5.38 -7.88 -41.71
N LYS A 297 5.28 -7.08 -40.65
CA LYS A 297 5.75 -5.69 -40.68
C LYS A 297 7.25 -5.62 -41.05
N LYS A 298 8.10 -6.43 -40.40
CA LYS A 298 9.55 -6.46 -40.70
C LYS A 298 9.81 -6.85 -42.16
N GLU A 299 9.08 -7.82 -42.70
CA GLU A 299 9.20 -8.23 -44.11
C GLU A 299 8.75 -7.13 -45.08
N LYS A 300 7.59 -6.51 -44.85
CA LYS A 300 7.09 -5.40 -45.66
C LYS A 300 8.02 -4.19 -45.60
N PHE A 301 8.67 -3.97 -44.47
CA PHE A 301 9.68 -2.92 -44.32
C PHE A 301 10.93 -3.21 -45.17
N LYS A 302 11.44 -4.46 -45.18
CA LYS A 302 12.54 -4.87 -46.07
C LYS A 302 12.19 -4.69 -47.55
N LEU A 303 10.98 -5.07 -47.96
CA LEU A 303 10.49 -4.87 -49.33
C LEU A 303 10.38 -3.39 -49.70
N TYR A 304 9.88 -2.57 -48.77
CA TYR A 304 9.84 -1.13 -48.94
C TYR A 304 11.23 -0.54 -49.15
N LYS A 305 12.22 -0.96 -48.35
CA LYS A 305 13.59 -0.50 -48.52
C LYS A 305 14.18 -0.88 -49.89
N LYS A 306 13.91 -2.10 -50.36
CA LYS A 306 14.43 -2.61 -51.63
C LYS A 306 13.88 -1.85 -52.84
N HIS A 307 12.59 -1.52 -52.82
CA HIS A 307 11.91 -0.98 -54.02
C HIS A 307 11.54 0.51 -53.93
N LYS A 308 11.40 1.07 -52.73
CA LYS A 308 11.08 2.48 -52.44
C LYS A 308 9.91 3.05 -53.28
N THR A 309 8.88 2.24 -53.53
CA THR A 309 7.68 2.65 -54.29
C THR A 309 6.53 3.06 -53.38
N ASP A 310 5.61 3.89 -53.89
CA ASP A 310 4.37 4.25 -53.19
C ASP A 310 3.53 3.03 -52.79
N TYR A 311 3.53 1.99 -53.63
CA TYR A 311 2.87 0.73 -53.34
C TYR A 311 3.44 0.07 -52.08
N THR A 312 4.76 -0.10 -52.03
CA THR A 312 5.43 -0.72 -50.87
C THR A 312 5.32 0.13 -49.60
N ALA A 313 5.32 1.47 -49.72
CA ALA A 313 5.04 2.39 -48.61
C ALA A 313 3.61 2.22 -48.08
N LYS A 314 2.62 2.13 -48.97
CA LYS A 314 1.19 1.96 -48.63
C LYS A 314 0.95 0.64 -47.91
N GLU A 315 1.58 -0.45 -48.37
CA GLU A 315 1.49 -1.76 -47.72
C GLU A 315 2.11 -1.76 -46.31
N LEU A 316 3.26 -1.10 -46.12
CA LEU A 316 3.88 -0.92 -44.81
C LEU A 316 2.99 -0.09 -43.85
N ARG A 317 2.35 0.97 -44.34
CA ARG A 317 1.41 1.78 -43.54
C ARG A 317 0.18 0.96 -43.12
N LYS A 318 -0.40 0.17 -44.04
CA LYS A 318 -1.55 -0.70 -43.76
C LYS A 318 -1.23 -1.72 -42.66
N ILE A 319 -0.10 -2.44 -42.78
CA ILE A 319 0.26 -3.46 -41.77
C ILE A 319 0.57 -2.83 -40.42
N THR A 320 1.22 -1.65 -40.40
CA THR A 320 1.49 -0.89 -39.17
C THR A 320 0.21 -0.44 -38.48
N ALA A 321 -0.78 0.05 -39.25
CA ALA A 321 -2.09 0.43 -38.70
C ALA A 321 -2.84 -0.78 -38.13
N ARG A 322 -2.84 -1.91 -38.85
CA ARG A 322 -3.44 -3.18 -38.39
C ARG A 322 -2.79 -3.68 -37.09
N LEU A 323 -1.46 -3.67 -37.01
CA LEU A 323 -0.71 -4.03 -35.81
C LEU A 323 -1.09 -3.13 -34.61
N LYS A 324 -1.12 -1.80 -34.81
CA LYS A 324 -1.52 -0.85 -33.75
C LYS A 324 -2.96 -1.10 -33.27
N LEU A 325 -3.89 -1.40 -34.17
CA LEU A 325 -5.27 -1.73 -33.83
C LEU A 325 -5.37 -3.04 -33.03
N GLU A 326 -4.64 -4.08 -33.44
CA GLU A 326 -4.68 -5.38 -32.76
C GLU A 326 -4.05 -5.31 -31.37
N ILE A 327 -2.94 -4.59 -31.21
CA ILE A 327 -2.36 -4.28 -29.90
C ILE A 327 -3.40 -3.59 -28.99
N LYS A 328 -4.17 -2.63 -29.52
CA LYS A 328 -5.23 -1.94 -28.76
C LYS A 328 -6.36 -2.89 -28.34
N LYS A 329 -6.81 -3.77 -29.24
CA LYS A 329 -7.84 -4.79 -28.97
C LYS A 329 -7.36 -5.79 -27.91
N SER A 330 -6.17 -6.35 -28.08
CA SER A 330 -5.60 -7.32 -27.14
C SER A 330 -5.38 -6.71 -25.75
N LYS A 331 -4.84 -5.49 -25.64
CA LYS A 331 -4.72 -4.78 -24.35
C LYS A 331 -6.08 -4.62 -23.66
N LYS A 332 -7.14 -4.29 -24.40
CA LYS A 332 -8.50 -4.18 -23.85
C LYS A 332 -9.03 -5.54 -23.37
N LYS A 333 -8.84 -6.61 -24.14
CA LYS A 333 -9.27 -7.98 -23.78
C LYS A 333 -8.53 -8.48 -22.54
N ALA A 334 -7.20 -8.33 -22.50
CA ALA A 334 -6.40 -8.75 -21.38
C ALA A 334 -6.73 -7.97 -20.10
N TRP A 335 -7.05 -6.67 -20.22
CA TRP A 335 -7.56 -5.86 -19.11
C TRP A 335 -8.91 -6.36 -18.57
N ILE A 336 -9.85 -6.70 -19.46
CA ILE A 336 -11.15 -7.26 -19.06
C ILE A 336 -10.94 -8.60 -18.32
N THR A 337 -10.10 -9.47 -18.88
CA THR A 337 -9.77 -10.78 -18.29
C THR A 337 -9.14 -10.62 -16.91
N PHE A 338 -8.23 -9.66 -16.74
CA PHE A 338 -7.63 -9.36 -15.44
C PHE A 338 -8.68 -8.97 -14.40
N ILE A 339 -9.63 -8.08 -14.74
CA ILE A 339 -10.69 -7.69 -13.79
C ILE A 339 -11.63 -8.85 -13.51
N GLU A 340 -12.03 -9.61 -14.52
CA GLU A 340 -12.93 -10.77 -14.36
C GLU A 340 -12.27 -11.90 -13.54
N SER A 341 -10.94 -11.94 -13.48
CA SER A 341 -10.20 -12.82 -12.56
C SER A 341 -10.35 -12.44 -11.07
N ILE A 342 -10.93 -11.28 -10.74
CA ILE A 342 -11.29 -10.90 -9.37
C ILE A 342 -12.70 -11.43 -9.12
N ASN A 343 -12.77 -12.69 -8.70
CA ASN A 343 -14.02 -13.44 -8.54
C ASN A 343 -14.13 -14.04 -7.13
N PRO A 344 -15.28 -14.64 -6.77
CA PRO A 344 -15.50 -15.11 -5.40
C PRO A 344 -14.65 -16.31 -4.98
N GLY A 345 -14.00 -17.00 -5.93
CA GLY A 345 -13.08 -18.10 -5.66
C GLY A 345 -11.65 -17.65 -5.38
N SER A 346 -11.29 -16.40 -5.67
CA SER A 346 -9.96 -15.86 -5.34
C SER A 346 -9.80 -15.65 -3.84
N SER A 347 -8.64 -16.04 -3.30
CA SER A 347 -8.33 -15.78 -1.90
C SER A 347 -8.22 -14.27 -1.62
N PRO A 348 -8.45 -13.80 -0.38
CA PRO A 348 -8.25 -12.40 -0.02
C PRO A 348 -6.84 -11.88 -0.33
N LEU A 349 -5.82 -12.75 -0.21
CA LEU A 349 -4.43 -12.41 -0.53
C LEU A 349 -4.25 -12.17 -2.02
N GLU A 350 -4.75 -13.05 -2.90
CA GLU A 350 -4.71 -12.86 -4.35
C GLU A 350 -5.41 -11.57 -4.78
N ILE A 351 -6.59 -11.29 -4.20
CA ILE A 351 -7.33 -10.05 -4.48
C ILE A 351 -6.51 -8.85 -4.04
N TRP A 352 -5.88 -8.90 -2.86
CA TRP A 352 -5.03 -7.85 -2.34
C TRP A 352 -3.79 -7.59 -3.21
N GLU A 353 -3.12 -8.64 -3.68
CA GLU A 353 -1.98 -8.52 -4.59
C GLU A 353 -2.37 -7.87 -5.91
N LYS A 354 -3.49 -8.30 -6.51
CA LYS A 354 -4.03 -7.70 -7.74
C LYS A 354 -4.36 -6.20 -7.54
N ILE A 355 -4.92 -5.82 -6.38
CA ILE A 355 -5.20 -4.43 -6.02
C ILE A 355 -3.91 -3.62 -5.85
N ASN A 356 -2.91 -4.17 -5.17
CA ASN A 356 -1.64 -3.48 -4.92
C ASN A 356 -0.88 -3.20 -6.21
N ARG A 357 -0.87 -4.16 -7.15
CA ARG A 357 -0.32 -3.95 -8.50
C ARG A 357 -0.97 -2.76 -9.21
N PHE A 358 -2.25 -2.51 -8.96
CA PHE A 358 -2.99 -1.39 -9.57
C PHE A 358 -2.76 -0.04 -8.88
N ASN A 359 -2.64 -0.02 -7.55
CA ASN A 359 -2.50 1.21 -6.77
C ASN A 359 -1.18 1.97 -6.99
N ASN A 360 -0.33 1.56 -7.95
CA ASN A 360 0.98 2.15 -8.24
C ASN A 360 1.89 2.30 -7.02
N LYS A 361 1.56 1.63 -5.90
CA LYS A 361 2.60 1.09 -5.06
C LYS A 361 3.23 0.04 -5.96
N LYS A 362 4.30 0.43 -6.67
CA LYS A 362 5.34 -0.52 -7.02
C LYS A 362 5.39 -1.46 -5.83
N ILE A 363 5.40 -2.78 -6.05
CA ILE A 363 6.12 -3.61 -5.10
C ILE A 363 7.48 -2.93 -5.09
N LYS A 364 7.68 -2.03 -4.12
CA LYS A 364 8.96 -1.41 -3.90
C LYS A 364 9.72 -2.65 -3.48
N ARG A 365 10.42 -3.29 -4.45
CA ARG A 365 11.73 -3.83 -4.12
C ARG A 365 12.31 -2.75 -3.25
N ARG A 366 12.52 -3.08 -1.98
CA ARG A 366 12.95 -2.13 -0.96
C ARG A 366 13.87 -1.16 -1.68
N ASN A 367 13.49 0.11 -1.75
CA ASN A 367 14.52 1.11 -1.96
C ASN A 367 15.30 0.93 -0.65
N ASN A 368 16.31 0.07 -0.71
CA ASN A 368 17.18 -0.13 0.42
C ASN A 368 17.81 1.26 0.55
N ILE A 369 17.43 2.00 1.59
CA ILE A 369 18.15 3.23 1.91
C ILE A 369 19.63 2.92 2.24
N ILE A 370 19.87 1.66 2.58
CA ILE A 370 21.15 1.07 2.89
C ILE A 370 21.60 0.23 1.68
N GLU A 371 22.25 0.85 0.70
CA GLU A 371 22.87 0.17 -0.45
C GLU A 371 24.38 -0.01 -0.27
N THR A 372 25.01 0.81 0.59
CA THR A 372 26.45 0.77 0.89
C THR A 372 26.71 0.53 2.38
N LYS A 373 27.93 0.10 2.69
CA LYS A 373 28.39 -0.13 4.07
C LYS A 373 28.31 1.16 4.91
N GLU A 374 28.70 2.30 4.35
CA GLU A 374 28.66 3.60 5.03
C GLU A 374 27.24 3.99 5.43
N GLN A 375 26.27 3.81 4.53
CA GLN A 375 24.85 4.07 4.84
C GLN A 375 24.32 3.14 5.94
N GLY A 376 24.85 1.92 6.02
CA GLY A 376 24.55 0.97 7.09
C GLY A 376 25.05 1.46 8.44
N ILE A 377 26.31 1.90 8.48
CA ILE A 377 26.96 2.45 9.68
C ILE A 377 26.21 3.69 10.15
N ASP A 378 25.96 4.67 9.26
CA ASP A 378 25.18 5.88 9.57
C ASP A 378 23.81 5.54 10.16
N PHE A 379 23.15 4.49 9.63
CA PHE A 379 21.85 4.05 10.13
C PHE A 379 21.96 3.49 11.56
N ILE A 380 23.01 2.71 11.82
CA ILE A 380 23.25 2.09 13.13
C ILE A 380 23.54 3.18 14.15
N GLU A 381 24.53 4.04 13.90
CA GLU A 381 24.93 5.14 14.79
C GLU A 381 23.77 6.10 15.07
N HIS A 382 22.87 6.31 14.10
CA HIS A 382 21.71 7.14 14.33
C HIS A 382 20.67 6.49 15.26
N ASN A 383 20.51 5.17 15.26
CA ASN A 383 19.38 4.50 15.92
C ASN A 383 19.77 3.74 17.19
N PHE A 384 21.05 3.42 17.37
CA PHE A 384 21.54 2.58 18.44
C PHE A 384 22.78 3.19 19.09
N ILE A 385 22.99 2.84 20.35
CA ILE A 385 24.20 3.18 21.09
C ILE A 385 25.03 1.90 21.15
N GLU A 386 26.22 1.94 20.55
CA GLU A 386 27.22 0.89 20.70
C GLU A 386 27.81 0.96 22.10
N GLU A 387 27.84 -0.17 22.78
CA GLU A 387 28.31 -0.28 24.16
C GLU A 387 29.27 -1.46 24.29
N GLU A 388 30.19 -1.36 25.26
CA GLU A 388 31.03 -2.49 25.65
C GLU A 388 30.21 -3.59 26.31
N TYR A 389 30.75 -4.80 26.31
CA TYR A 389 30.12 -5.95 26.94
C TYR A 389 29.96 -5.72 28.45
N LYS A 390 28.73 -5.76 28.94
CA LYS A 390 28.42 -5.60 30.37
C LYS A 390 28.34 -6.95 31.07
N THR A 391 29.12 -7.15 32.12
CA THR A 391 28.95 -8.31 32.99
C THR A 391 27.68 -8.13 33.82
N VAL A 392 26.68 -8.99 33.60
CA VAL A 392 25.43 -8.96 34.35
C VAL A 392 25.56 -9.89 35.55
N THR A 393 25.70 -9.33 36.75
CA THR A 393 25.74 -10.10 38.00
C THR A 393 24.33 -10.21 38.56
N THR A 394 23.69 -11.37 38.42
CA THR A 394 22.36 -11.62 39.00
C THR A 394 22.46 -12.51 40.24
N GLN A 395 21.44 -12.44 41.09
CA GLN A 395 21.32 -13.35 42.24
C GLN A 395 21.10 -14.77 41.75
N SER A 396 21.91 -15.71 42.23
CA SER A 396 21.66 -17.14 42.03
C SER A 396 20.37 -17.51 42.75
N ILE A 397 19.46 -18.12 42.00
CA ILE A 397 18.17 -18.59 42.50
C ILE A 397 18.00 -20.04 42.07
N ASP A 398 17.49 -20.86 42.96
CA ASP A 398 17.14 -22.24 42.65
C ASP A 398 15.69 -22.28 42.14
N ILE A 399 15.48 -22.82 40.94
CA ILE A 399 14.18 -22.84 40.27
C ILE A 399 13.80 -24.30 40.04
N ASP A 400 12.96 -24.83 40.92
CA ASP A 400 12.51 -26.23 40.87
C ASP A 400 11.16 -26.42 40.15
N TYR A 401 10.83 -25.53 39.20
CA TYR A 401 9.61 -25.68 38.40
C TYR A 401 9.84 -25.39 36.92
N ASP A 402 9.02 -26.03 36.10
CA ASP A 402 9.04 -25.85 34.66
C ASP A 402 8.50 -24.48 34.24
N PHE A 403 9.17 -23.85 33.28
CA PHE A 403 8.70 -22.62 32.67
C PHE A 403 7.40 -22.83 31.91
N CYS A 404 7.29 -23.93 31.15
CA CYS A 404 6.17 -24.18 30.25
C CYS A 404 5.87 -25.67 30.10
N SER A 405 4.62 -25.99 29.77
CA SER A 405 4.22 -27.35 29.41
C SER A 405 4.36 -27.62 27.92
N PHE A 406 4.35 -28.90 27.54
CA PHE A 406 4.33 -29.32 26.15
C PHE A 406 3.11 -28.76 25.40
N GLU A 407 1.92 -28.80 26.01
CA GLU A 407 0.67 -28.30 25.44
C GLU A 407 0.75 -26.80 25.15
N GLU A 408 1.33 -26.02 26.07
CA GLU A 408 1.49 -24.57 25.90
C GLU A 408 2.41 -24.24 24.70
N VAL A 409 3.55 -24.92 24.60
CA VAL A 409 4.49 -24.74 23.48
C VAL A 409 3.85 -25.15 22.15
N LYS A 410 3.14 -26.29 22.14
CA LYS A 410 2.42 -26.80 20.96
C LYS A 410 1.34 -25.84 20.48
N GLU A 411 0.55 -25.27 21.40
CA GLU A 411 -0.48 -24.29 21.07
C GLU A 411 0.12 -23.03 20.43
N ILE A 412 1.21 -22.51 21.00
CA ILE A 412 1.89 -21.32 20.49
C ILE A 412 2.46 -21.55 19.09
N ILE A 413 3.16 -22.66 18.87
CA ILE A 413 3.70 -23.01 17.55
C ILE A 413 2.58 -23.11 16.50
N LYS A 414 1.46 -23.75 16.85
CA LYS A 414 0.33 -23.95 15.92
C LYS A 414 -0.47 -22.66 15.65
N SER A 415 -0.68 -21.82 16.66
CA SER A 415 -1.52 -20.62 16.58
C SER A 415 -0.82 -19.41 15.94
N ASN A 416 0.50 -19.32 16.03
CA ASN A 416 1.25 -18.14 15.57
C ASN A 416 1.06 -17.87 14.06
N LYS A 417 0.87 -16.59 13.71
CA LYS A 417 0.81 -16.15 12.30
C LYS A 417 2.20 -16.20 11.69
N ASN A 418 2.28 -16.47 10.38
CA ASN A 418 3.57 -16.45 9.70
C ASN A 418 4.12 -15.02 9.67
N THR A 419 5.32 -14.82 10.20
CA THR A 419 6.05 -13.55 10.23
C THR A 419 7.37 -13.71 9.51
N THR A 420 7.99 -12.59 9.10
CA THR A 420 9.33 -12.63 8.48
C THR A 420 10.33 -13.25 9.46
N PRO A 421 11.12 -14.25 9.02
CA PRO A 421 12.10 -14.92 9.87
C PRO A 421 13.24 -13.99 10.26
N GLY A 422 13.97 -14.34 11.32
CA GLY A 422 15.23 -13.70 11.70
C GLY A 422 16.39 -14.11 10.78
N ILE A 423 17.62 -13.89 11.23
CA ILE A 423 18.83 -14.13 10.42
C ILE A 423 19.02 -15.60 10.00
N ASN A 424 18.55 -16.56 10.80
CA ASN A 424 18.65 -17.99 10.50
C ASN A 424 17.63 -18.49 9.46
N GLY A 425 16.67 -17.65 9.03
CA GLY A 425 15.69 -18.00 8.00
C GLY A 425 14.55 -18.93 8.44
N ILE A 426 14.50 -19.34 9.73
CA ILE A 426 13.47 -20.25 10.24
C ILE A 426 12.16 -19.49 10.45
N SER A 427 11.08 -19.96 9.84
CA SER A 427 9.75 -19.31 9.87
C SER A 427 8.73 -20.06 10.74
N HIS A 428 7.68 -19.39 11.23
CA HIS A 428 6.59 -20.07 11.95
C HIS A 428 5.88 -21.12 11.09
N GLU A 429 5.83 -20.94 9.78
CA GLU A 429 5.23 -21.93 8.87
C GLU A 429 6.02 -23.26 8.83
N MET A 430 7.35 -23.18 9.00
CA MET A 430 8.21 -24.36 9.16
C MET A 430 7.99 -25.00 10.53
N MET A 431 7.98 -24.20 11.60
CA MET A 431 7.74 -24.69 12.98
C MET A 431 6.43 -25.49 13.11
N LYS A 432 5.39 -25.10 12.38
CA LYS A 432 4.08 -25.80 12.37
C LYS A 432 4.13 -27.22 11.81
N LYS A 433 5.24 -27.65 11.24
CA LYS A 433 5.42 -28.99 10.66
C LYS A 433 6.26 -29.94 11.50
N LEU A 434 6.83 -29.45 12.60
CA LEU A 434 7.54 -30.29 13.56
C LEU A 434 6.62 -31.38 14.12
N SER A 435 7.19 -32.56 14.36
CA SER A 435 6.52 -33.65 15.08
C SER A 435 6.32 -33.29 16.56
N ASP A 436 5.47 -34.06 17.24
CA ASP A 436 5.25 -33.87 18.66
C ASP A 436 6.52 -34.16 19.48
N GLU A 437 7.38 -35.12 19.09
CA GLU A 437 8.68 -35.33 19.78
C GLU A 437 9.60 -34.11 19.65
N ASN A 438 9.70 -33.54 18.46
CA ASN A 438 10.52 -32.35 18.22
C ASN A 438 10.02 -31.13 19.02
N ILE A 439 8.70 -31.02 19.21
CA ILE A 439 8.13 -29.97 20.08
C ILE A 439 8.48 -30.24 21.55
N LYS A 440 8.46 -31.50 22.02
CA LYS A 440 8.90 -31.85 23.38
C LYS A 440 10.37 -31.51 23.61
N ALA A 441 11.25 -31.78 22.65
CA ALA A 441 12.66 -31.38 22.73
C ALA A 441 12.82 -29.87 22.90
N ILE A 442 12.06 -29.06 22.14
CA ILE A 442 12.03 -27.59 22.30
C ILE A 442 11.52 -27.19 23.70
N THR A 443 10.47 -27.84 24.22
CA THR A 443 9.96 -27.61 25.58
C THR A 443 11.03 -27.88 26.63
N ASN A 444 11.78 -28.97 26.50
CA ASN A 444 12.87 -29.31 27.43
C ASN A 444 13.97 -28.23 27.43
N ILE A 445 14.36 -27.72 26.25
CA ILE A 445 15.31 -26.61 26.14
C ILE A 445 14.77 -25.34 26.79
N TYR A 446 13.49 -25.01 26.60
CA TYR A 446 12.87 -23.85 27.25
C TYR A 446 12.88 -23.95 28.77
N ASN A 447 12.59 -25.13 29.32
CA ASN A 447 12.60 -25.33 30.77
C ASN A 447 14.02 -25.38 31.33
N LYS A 448 14.96 -26.04 30.66
CA LYS A 448 16.38 -26.07 31.03
C LYS A 448 16.98 -24.67 31.09
N THR A 449 16.87 -23.93 29.99
CA THR A 449 17.45 -22.58 29.87
C THR A 449 16.85 -21.66 30.95
N TRP A 450 15.55 -21.79 31.25
CA TRP A 450 14.90 -21.05 32.32
C TRP A 450 15.42 -21.40 33.72
N ARG A 451 15.56 -22.69 34.06
CA ARG A 451 16.09 -23.11 35.37
C ARG A 451 17.52 -22.61 35.57
N GLU A 452 18.35 -22.73 34.53
CA GLU A 452 19.74 -22.28 34.55
C GLU A 452 19.87 -20.74 34.54
N GLN A 453 18.78 -20.01 34.25
CA GLN A 453 18.77 -18.55 34.08
C GLN A 453 19.76 -18.04 32.99
N ILE A 454 20.13 -18.91 32.04
CA ILE A 454 21.03 -18.58 30.92
C ILE A 454 20.20 -18.33 29.66
N VAL A 455 20.27 -17.12 29.10
CA VAL A 455 19.62 -16.80 27.82
C VAL A 455 20.52 -17.23 26.65
N PRO A 456 20.03 -18.05 25.70
CA PRO A 456 20.81 -18.44 24.53
C PRO A 456 21.29 -17.23 23.72
N ASN A 457 22.55 -17.25 23.29
CA ASN A 457 23.16 -16.12 22.58
C ASN A 457 22.42 -15.83 21.27
N SER A 458 21.97 -16.87 20.56
CA SER A 458 21.16 -16.74 19.34
C SER A 458 19.86 -15.95 19.55
N TRP A 459 19.31 -15.90 20.77
CA TRP A 459 18.08 -15.19 21.10
C TRP A 459 18.31 -13.70 21.37
N LYS A 460 19.57 -13.30 21.64
CA LYS A 460 20.01 -11.91 21.79
C LYS A 460 20.38 -11.25 20.46
N LYS A 461 20.43 -12.01 19.37
CA LYS A 461 20.73 -11.50 18.01
C LYS A 461 19.46 -11.07 17.28
N SER A 462 19.49 -9.90 16.65
CA SER A 462 18.37 -9.41 15.84
C SER A 462 18.81 -8.79 14.52
N LYS A 463 18.13 -9.18 13.43
CA LYS A 463 18.36 -8.58 12.11
C LYS A 463 17.53 -7.31 11.98
N ILE A 464 18.16 -6.17 11.73
CA ILE A 464 17.45 -4.89 11.56
C ILE A 464 17.01 -4.68 10.13
N ILE A 465 15.76 -4.26 9.96
CA ILE A 465 15.20 -3.89 8.67
C ILE A 465 14.63 -2.46 8.74
N PRO A 466 15.17 -1.51 7.95
CA PRO A 466 14.65 -0.16 7.92
C PRO A 466 13.27 -0.12 7.24
N ILE A 467 12.26 0.42 7.94
CA ILE A 467 10.91 0.63 7.39
C ILE A 467 10.57 2.12 7.35
N LEU A 468 10.32 2.64 6.15
CA LEU A 468 9.97 4.05 5.92
C LEU A 468 8.70 4.47 6.68
N LYS A 469 8.79 5.56 7.43
CA LYS A 469 7.66 6.22 8.10
C LYS A 469 6.68 6.77 7.03
N PRO A 470 5.35 6.61 7.21
CA PRO A 470 4.39 7.05 6.19
C PRO A 470 4.51 8.54 5.85
N LYS A 471 4.55 8.87 4.56
CA LYS A 471 4.62 10.25 4.02
C LYS A 471 5.89 11.03 4.42
N LYS A 472 6.95 10.35 4.82
CA LYS A 472 8.27 10.94 5.05
C LYS A 472 9.16 10.77 3.82
N ASP A 473 10.27 11.51 3.81
CA ASP A 473 11.21 11.50 2.70
C ASP A 473 11.92 10.14 2.61
N GLU A 474 12.09 9.62 1.40
CA GLU A 474 12.68 8.30 1.17
C GLU A 474 14.20 8.36 1.17
N THR A 475 14.79 9.54 1.00
CA THR A 475 16.25 9.76 0.96
C THR A 475 16.85 10.12 2.32
N ASP A 476 16.01 10.35 3.33
CA ASP A 476 16.43 10.74 4.68
C ASP A 476 16.44 9.53 5.62
N ILE A 477 17.58 9.26 6.24
CA ILE A 477 17.80 8.12 7.14
C ILE A 477 16.91 8.18 8.39
N THR A 478 16.65 9.39 8.90
CA THR A 478 15.82 9.63 10.09
C THR A 478 14.33 9.33 9.84
N SER A 479 13.96 9.19 8.56
CA SER A 479 12.61 8.87 8.12
C SER A 479 12.29 7.37 8.21
N TYR A 480 13.22 6.51 8.61
CA TYR A 480 13.03 5.06 8.73
C TYR A 480 12.92 4.62 10.19
N ARG A 481 12.33 3.44 10.44
CA ARG A 481 12.29 2.77 11.74
C ARG A 481 13.17 1.52 11.71
N PRO A 482 13.99 1.26 12.74
CA PRO A 482 14.83 0.07 12.81
C PRO A 482 14.02 -1.14 13.33
N ILE A 483 13.37 -1.89 12.45
CA ILE A 483 12.57 -3.06 12.89
C ILE A 483 13.46 -4.27 13.13
N ALA A 484 13.45 -4.77 14.37
CA ALA A 484 14.21 -5.93 14.80
C ALA A 484 13.48 -7.25 14.48
N LEU A 485 14.10 -8.08 13.65
CA LEU A 485 13.65 -9.44 13.36
C LEU A 485 14.37 -10.45 14.23
N LEU A 486 13.62 -10.96 15.22
CA LEU A 486 14.08 -11.99 16.13
C LEU A 486 13.94 -13.39 15.53
N ASN A 487 14.75 -14.29 16.10
CA ASN A 487 14.65 -15.73 15.95
C ASN A 487 13.23 -16.25 16.30
N VAL A 488 12.76 -17.27 15.58
CA VAL A 488 11.44 -17.87 15.81
C VAL A 488 11.33 -18.61 17.15
N LEU A 489 12.40 -19.27 17.61
CA LEU A 489 12.43 -19.93 18.92
C LEU A 489 12.34 -18.89 20.04
N ALA A 490 13.15 -17.83 19.96
CA ALA A 490 13.06 -16.70 20.88
C ALA A 490 11.66 -16.08 20.89
N LYS A 491 11.04 -15.87 19.72
CA LYS A 491 9.66 -15.33 19.61
C LYS A 491 8.63 -16.21 20.32
N ASN A 492 8.73 -17.53 20.19
CA ASN A 492 7.83 -18.46 20.87
C ASN A 492 8.04 -18.41 22.40
N PHE A 493 9.29 -18.43 22.87
CA PHE A 493 9.61 -18.27 24.29
C PHE A 493 9.06 -16.93 24.84
N HIS A 494 9.34 -15.82 24.14
CA HIS A 494 8.85 -14.49 24.51
C HIS A 494 7.32 -14.43 24.55
N LYS A 495 6.63 -15.23 23.72
CA LYS A 495 5.17 -15.32 23.71
C LYS A 495 4.62 -16.01 24.97
N ILE A 496 5.32 -17.00 25.50
CA ILE A 496 4.99 -17.62 26.81
C ILE A 496 5.28 -16.62 27.92
N LEU A 497 6.48 -16.04 27.93
CA LEU A 497 6.92 -15.11 28.97
C LEU A 497 5.99 -13.90 29.08
N ILE A 498 5.57 -13.32 27.95
CA ILE A 498 4.64 -12.17 27.97
C ILE A 498 3.24 -12.55 28.45
N ASN A 499 2.78 -13.80 28.23
CA ASN A 499 1.51 -14.25 28.78
C ASN A 499 1.58 -14.30 30.31
N LYS A 500 2.68 -14.84 30.88
CA LYS A 500 2.93 -14.85 32.33
C LYS A 500 3.04 -13.43 32.91
N ILE A 501 3.84 -12.56 32.29
CA ILE A 501 3.96 -11.14 32.69
C ILE A 501 2.61 -10.45 32.66
N ASN A 502 1.83 -10.61 31.58
CA ASN A 502 0.51 -9.99 31.48
C ASN A 502 -0.46 -10.52 32.54
N ASN A 503 -0.38 -11.80 32.92
CA ASN A 503 -1.18 -12.36 34.00
C ASN A 503 -0.82 -11.74 35.36
N LEU A 504 0.47 -11.54 35.65
CA LEU A 504 0.92 -10.83 36.86
C LEU A 504 0.43 -9.39 36.89
N VAL A 505 0.65 -8.65 35.80
CA VAL A 505 0.19 -7.26 35.65
C VAL A 505 -1.31 -7.14 35.88
N TYR A 506 -2.05 -8.13 35.37
CA TYR A 506 -3.49 -8.18 35.42
C TYR A 506 -4.02 -8.53 36.83
N ASN A 507 -3.56 -9.64 37.41
CA ASN A 507 -4.01 -10.12 38.71
C ASN A 507 -3.69 -9.11 39.83
N ASN A 508 -2.53 -8.47 39.74
CA ASN A 508 -2.07 -7.51 40.75
C ASN A 508 -2.49 -6.06 40.44
N LYS A 509 -3.32 -5.84 39.40
CA LYS A 509 -3.80 -4.51 38.96
C LYS A 509 -2.69 -3.45 38.84
N ILE A 510 -1.52 -3.86 38.35
CA ILE A 510 -0.31 -3.04 38.34
C ILE A 510 -0.49 -1.77 37.48
N LEU A 511 -1.05 -1.90 36.27
CA LEU A 511 -1.12 -0.78 35.33
C LEU A 511 -2.31 0.17 35.61
N PRO A 512 -2.09 1.49 35.66
CA PRO A 512 -3.12 2.50 35.81
C PRO A 512 -4.24 2.38 34.76
N ASN A 513 -5.46 2.77 35.14
CA ASN A 513 -6.64 2.73 34.26
C ASN A 513 -6.51 3.61 33.00
N ASN A 514 -5.65 4.63 33.04
CA ASN A 514 -5.41 5.53 31.91
C ASN A 514 -4.27 5.06 30.97
N THR A 515 -3.80 3.82 31.12
CA THR A 515 -2.85 3.15 30.21
C THR A 515 -3.60 2.23 29.24
N TYR A 516 -3.61 2.59 27.96
CA TYR A 516 -4.41 1.93 26.92
C TYR A 516 -3.59 1.12 25.92
N GLY A 517 -2.37 1.54 25.64
CA GLY A 517 -1.51 0.92 24.64
C GLY A 517 -1.13 -0.50 25.04
N PHE A 518 -1.22 -1.44 24.11
CA PHE A 518 -0.72 -2.82 24.26
C PHE A 518 -1.26 -3.61 25.47
N ARG A 519 -2.41 -3.19 26.02
CA ARG A 519 -3.08 -3.85 27.14
C ARG A 519 -4.26 -4.68 26.66
N LYS A 520 -4.42 -5.90 27.20
CA LYS A 520 -5.59 -6.76 26.91
C LYS A 520 -6.87 -5.98 27.22
N ASN A 521 -7.88 -6.12 26.37
CA ASN A 521 -9.17 -5.45 26.50
C ASN A 521 -9.14 -3.90 26.52
N ARG A 522 -8.04 -3.26 26.07
CA ARG A 522 -7.96 -1.82 25.81
C ARG A 522 -7.66 -1.55 24.34
N ASN A 523 -8.16 -0.43 23.82
CA ASN A 523 -7.89 0.00 22.45
C ASN A 523 -7.86 1.53 22.32
N THR A 524 -7.56 2.02 21.12
CA THR A 524 -7.51 3.46 20.81
C THR A 524 -8.87 4.16 20.99
N THR A 525 -9.98 3.44 20.81
CA THR A 525 -11.32 4.01 21.02
C THR A 525 -11.59 4.28 22.50
N ASP A 526 -11.13 3.40 23.40
CA ASP A 526 -11.21 3.61 24.85
C ASP A 526 -10.49 4.90 25.27
N TYR A 527 -9.28 5.11 24.74
CA TYR A 527 -8.48 6.32 24.94
C TYR A 527 -9.23 7.57 24.48
N LEU A 528 -9.73 7.54 23.24
CA LEU A 528 -10.40 8.68 22.62
C LEU A 528 -11.71 9.01 23.32
N LEU A 529 -12.45 8.00 23.80
CA LEU A 529 -13.64 8.22 24.61
C LEU A 529 -13.30 8.93 25.91
N ASN A 530 -12.32 8.42 26.66
CA ASN A 530 -11.91 9.06 27.91
C ASN A 530 -11.48 10.52 27.68
N LEU A 531 -10.69 10.78 26.62
CA LEU A 531 -10.31 12.14 26.21
C LEU A 531 -11.53 13.04 26.00
N THR A 532 -12.42 12.65 25.09
CA THR A 532 -13.57 13.48 24.71
C THR A 532 -14.59 13.62 25.84
N ASN A 533 -14.75 12.60 26.68
CA ASN A 533 -15.70 12.62 27.79
C ASN A 533 -15.21 13.49 28.93
N THR A 534 -13.92 13.41 29.28
CA THR A 534 -13.32 14.31 30.29
C THR A 534 -13.51 15.77 29.89
N ILE A 535 -13.30 16.11 28.61
CA ILE A 535 -13.53 17.47 28.10
C ILE A 535 -15.02 17.86 28.20
N LYS A 536 -15.94 16.98 27.80
CA LYS A 536 -17.38 17.23 27.87
C LYS A 536 -17.86 17.40 29.31
N GLU A 537 -17.37 16.60 30.25
CA GLU A 537 -17.69 16.68 31.68
C GLU A 537 -17.18 17.99 32.29
N ASN A 538 -15.95 18.40 31.96
CA ASN A 538 -15.40 19.70 32.37
C ASN A 538 -16.26 20.86 31.86
N ASN A 539 -16.68 20.82 30.60
CA ASN A 539 -17.56 21.85 30.03
C ASN A 539 -18.92 21.90 30.74
N LYS A 540 -19.51 20.74 31.10
CA LYS A 540 -20.75 20.68 31.89
C LYS A 540 -20.60 21.31 33.28
N ARG A 541 -19.39 21.26 33.87
CA ARG A 541 -19.05 21.90 35.15
C ARG A 541 -18.69 23.38 35.02
N GLY A 542 -18.82 23.98 33.83
CA GLY A 542 -18.41 25.37 33.56
C GLY A 542 -16.88 25.57 33.56
N MET A 543 -16.09 24.50 33.49
CA MET A 543 -14.63 24.57 33.42
C MET A 543 -14.16 24.59 31.97
N LYS A 544 -13.01 25.22 31.74
CA LYS A 544 -12.30 25.23 30.46
C LYS A 544 -11.28 24.09 30.41
N SER A 545 -11.00 23.56 29.23
CA SER A 545 -10.06 22.43 29.05
C SER A 545 -9.02 22.67 27.96
N ILE A 546 -7.80 22.18 28.18
CA ILE A 546 -6.72 22.05 27.18
C ILE A 546 -6.33 20.57 27.08
N ALA A 547 -6.14 20.07 25.86
CA ALA A 547 -5.41 18.82 25.63
C ALA A 547 -4.03 19.13 25.05
N ILE A 548 -2.97 18.71 25.74
CA ILE A 548 -1.58 18.84 25.32
C ILE A 548 -1.14 17.48 24.79
N ILE A 549 -0.84 17.42 23.49
CA ILE A 549 -0.31 16.25 22.80
C ILE A 549 1.21 16.33 22.84
N THR A 550 1.84 15.32 23.44
CA THR A 550 3.29 15.25 23.61
C THR A 550 3.92 14.19 22.69
N ASP A 551 5.18 14.37 22.31
CA ASP A 551 5.97 13.40 21.52
C ASP A 551 7.26 13.11 22.29
N ILE A 552 7.51 11.85 22.67
CA ILE A 552 8.75 11.42 23.32
C ILE A 552 9.78 11.10 22.22
N SER A 553 10.98 11.65 22.33
CA SER A 553 12.07 11.38 21.39
C SER A 553 12.58 9.94 21.57
N LYS A 554 12.54 9.14 20.50
CA LYS A 554 13.10 7.76 20.46
C LYS A 554 12.74 6.91 21.68
N ALA A 555 11.46 6.92 22.07
CA ALA A 555 10.98 6.39 23.35
C ALA A 555 11.43 4.95 23.65
N PHE A 556 11.32 4.04 22.67
CA PHE A 556 11.76 2.64 22.86
C PHE A 556 13.28 2.51 22.86
N ASP A 557 13.98 3.28 22.04
CA ASP A 557 15.42 3.14 21.84
C ASP A 557 16.22 3.71 23.02
N ASN A 558 15.63 4.63 23.79
CA ASN A 558 16.25 5.29 24.94
C ASN A 558 15.92 4.64 26.30
N VAL A 559 15.20 3.51 26.34
CA VAL A 559 14.88 2.86 27.63
C VAL A 559 16.16 2.37 28.31
N ASN A 560 16.45 2.89 29.50
CA ASN A 560 17.53 2.39 30.34
C ASN A 560 17.13 1.05 30.98
N ILE A 561 17.90 -0.02 30.68
CA ILE A 561 17.60 -1.39 31.13
C ILE A 561 17.75 -1.54 32.64
N GLU A 562 18.77 -0.97 33.26
CA GLU A 562 18.97 -1.03 34.71
C GLU A 562 17.80 -0.38 35.48
N THR A 563 17.39 0.81 35.03
CA THR A 563 16.21 1.51 35.58
C THR A 563 14.93 0.70 35.38
N LEU A 564 14.78 0.02 34.24
CA LEU A 564 13.65 -0.87 33.99
C LEU A 564 13.63 -2.05 34.96
N ILE A 565 14.75 -2.75 35.13
CA ILE A 565 14.85 -3.91 36.03
C ILE A 565 14.61 -3.49 37.47
N LYS A 566 15.20 -2.37 37.92
CA LYS A 566 14.93 -1.79 39.24
C LYS A 566 13.45 -1.56 39.48
N LYS A 567 12.74 -0.97 38.50
CA LYS A 567 11.29 -0.76 38.60
C LYS A 567 10.49 -2.06 38.65
N LEU A 568 10.88 -3.08 37.89
CA LEU A 568 10.21 -4.37 37.97
C LEU A 568 10.34 -4.99 39.37
N ARG A 569 11.53 -4.87 39.99
CA ARG A 569 11.77 -5.28 41.38
C ARG A 569 10.92 -4.48 42.37
N GLU A 570 10.85 -3.15 42.21
CA GLU A 570 9.97 -2.27 43.02
C GLU A 570 8.47 -2.61 42.88
N LEU A 571 8.06 -3.18 41.75
CA LEU A 571 6.69 -3.64 41.48
C LEU A 571 6.45 -5.09 41.93
N ASN A 572 7.40 -5.69 42.68
CA ASN A 572 7.35 -7.06 43.17
C ASN A 572 7.18 -8.11 42.05
N PHE A 573 7.83 -7.90 40.90
CA PHE A 573 7.93 -8.97 39.92
C PHE A 573 8.84 -10.09 40.45
N PRO A 574 8.52 -11.36 40.14
CA PRO A 574 9.35 -12.49 40.54
C PRO A 574 10.79 -12.35 40.06
N THR A 575 11.75 -12.71 40.93
CA THR A 575 13.18 -12.54 40.69
C THR A 575 13.63 -13.23 39.42
N GLU A 576 13.13 -14.45 39.15
CA GLU A 576 13.42 -15.22 37.95
C GLU A 576 12.99 -14.52 36.65
N ILE A 577 11.86 -13.80 36.66
CA ILE A 577 11.43 -13.01 35.49
C ILE A 577 12.36 -11.81 35.33
N THR A 578 12.71 -11.13 36.41
CA THR A 578 13.58 -9.94 36.36
C THR A 578 15.00 -10.29 35.91
N ASN A 579 15.58 -11.36 36.45
CA ASN A 579 16.90 -11.87 36.06
C ASN A 579 16.89 -12.29 34.59
N TRP A 580 15.87 -13.03 34.14
CA TRP A 580 15.77 -13.42 32.74
C TRP A 580 15.70 -12.22 31.78
N LEU A 581 14.89 -11.22 32.11
CA LEU A 581 14.78 -9.99 31.31
C LEU A 581 16.07 -9.18 31.32
N GLU A 582 16.77 -9.12 32.45
CA GLU A 582 18.06 -8.42 32.58
C GLU A 582 19.11 -9.05 31.66
N HIS A 583 19.23 -10.38 31.65
CA HIS A 583 20.15 -11.07 30.73
C HIS A 583 19.73 -10.95 29.26
N LEU A 584 18.43 -10.99 28.97
CA LEU A 584 17.91 -10.92 27.60
C LEU A 584 18.11 -9.54 26.96
N LEU A 585 18.00 -8.48 27.75
CA LEU A 585 18.01 -7.10 27.27
C LEU A 585 19.41 -6.48 27.22
N ASN A 586 20.37 -7.01 27.99
CA ASN A 586 21.78 -6.64 27.94
C ASN A 586 22.56 -7.45 26.89
N ASN A 587 23.62 -6.84 26.35
CA ASN A 587 24.55 -7.43 25.39
C ASN A 587 23.84 -8.03 24.16
N ARG A 588 22.91 -7.27 23.56
CA ARG A 588 22.21 -7.70 22.34
C ARG A 588 23.02 -7.36 21.12
N GLU A 589 23.07 -8.29 20.18
CA GLU A 589 23.72 -8.07 18.88
C GLU A 589 22.69 -7.58 17.87
N ILE A 590 22.95 -6.41 17.30
CA ILE A 590 22.14 -5.79 16.27
C ILE A 590 22.87 -5.95 14.94
N ILE A 591 22.23 -6.63 13.98
CA ILE A 591 22.87 -7.04 12.72
C ILE A 591 22.16 -6.39 11.55
N ILE A 592 22.91 -5.65 10.72
CA ILE A 592 22.47 -5.25 9.38
C ILE A 592 23.17 -6.17 8.38
N ASP A 593 22.36 -6.95 7.68
CA ASP A 593 22.82 -8.01 6.79
C ASP A 593 22.23 -7.77 5.39
N GLU A 594 23.05 -7.16 4.54
CA GLU A 594 22.79 -6.83 3.14
C GLU A 594 23.62 -7.74 2.21
N GLU A 595 23.25 -7.83 0.93
CA GLU A 595 23.90 -8.79 0.01
C GLU A 595 25.41 -8.57 -0.18
N SER A 596 25.93 -7.37 0.09
CA SER A 596 27.32 -6.98 -0.12
C SER A 596 28.16 -6.91 1.16
N TYR A 597 27.53 -6.85 2.34
CA TYR A 597 28.24 -6.71 3.62
C TYR A 597 27.33 -7.05 4.81
N THR A 598 27.96 -7.33 5.95
CA THR A 598 27.28 -7.50 7.24
C THR A 598 27.96 -6.61 8.26
N GLU A 599 27.19 -5.78 8.97
CA GLU A 599 27.66 -5.01 10.13
C GLU A 599 26.94 -5.48 11.39
N THR A 600 27.66 -5.53 12.50
CA THR A 600 27.14 -5.96 13.80
C THR A 600 27.62 -4.99 14.87
N ILE A 601 26.72 -4.57 15.75
CA ILE A 601 27.07 -3.83 16.97
C ILE A 601 26.48 -4.50 18.20
N LEU A 602 27.06 -4.22 19.36
CA LEU A 602 26.54 -4.63 20.66
C LEU A 602 25.80 -3.48 21.33
N THR A 603 24.62 -3.74 21.90
CA THR A 603 23.85 -2.73 22.63
C THR A 603 23.19 -3.31 23.88
N SER A 604 23.19 -2.51 24.95
CA SER A 604 22.55 -2.81 26.24
C SER A 604 21.51 -1.73 26.61
N THR A 605 21.12 -0.90 25.64
CA THR A 605 20.16 0.19 25.81
C THR A 605 18.96 0.00 24.88
N GLY A 606 17.80 0.47 25.32
CA GLY A 606 16.57 0.46 24.55
C GLY A 606 15.87 -0.90 24.47
N LEU A 607 14.66 -0.91 23.94
CA LEU A 607 13.82 -2.10 23.75
C LEU A 607 13.68 -2.43 22.26
N PRO A 608 13.80 -3.70 21.82
CA PRO A 608 13.82 -4.01 20.39
C PRO A 608 12.47 -3.72 19.73
N GLN A 609 12.47 -2.91 18.67
CA GLN A 609 11.26 -2.58 17.91
C GLN A 609 10.80 -3.77 17.04
N GLY A 610 9.92 -4.60 17.59
CA GLY A 610 9.46 -5.84 16.93
C GLY A 610 9.36 -7.03 17.89
N SER A 611 9.95 -6.91 19.09
CA SER A 611 9.72 -7.86 20.17
C SER A 611 8.31 -7.70 20.75
N ILE A 612 7.67 -8.81 21.11
CA ILE A 612 6.36 -8.82 21.76
C ILE A 612 6.41 -8.36 23.23
N LEU A 613 7.59 -8.42 23.85
CA LEU A 613 7.82 -8.00 25.24
C LEU A 613 7.87 -6.47 25.36
N SER A 614 8.55 -5.80 24.41
CA SER A 614 8.87 -4.37 24.47
C SER A 614 7.69 -3.47 24.86
N PRO A 615 6.49 -3.63 24.28
CA PRO A 615 5.41 -2.68 24.57
C PRO A 615 4.88 -2.77 26.01
N THR A 616 4.79 -3.97 26.59
CA THR A 616 4.39 -4.13 27.99
C THR A 616 5.48 -3.64 28.94
N LEU A 617 6.75 -3.91 28.64
CA LEU A 617 7.88 -3.41 29.42
C LEU A 617 7.93 -1.88 29.43
N PHE A 618 7.67 -1.24 28.28
CA PHE A 618 7.59 0.23 28.19
C PHE A 618 6.46 0.82 29.05
N ASN A 619 5.28 0.17 29.08
CA ASN A 619 4.19 0.60 29.96
C ASN A 619 4.57 0.50 31.45
N LEU A 620 5.29 -0.57 31.84
CA LEU A 620 5.78 -0.74 33.21
C LEU A 620 6.86 0.29 33.56
N TYR A 621 7.76 0.58 32.61
CA TYR A 621 8.80 1.60 32.77
C TYR A 621 8.22 2.99 33.10
N THR A 622 7.16 3.36 32.40
CA THR A 622 6.51 4.68 32.46
C THR A 622 5.37 4.78 33.49
N ILE A 623 5.15 3.74 34.30
CA ILE A 623 4.01 3.66 35.24
C ILE A 623 3.91 4.88 36.18
N ASN A 624 5.04 5.37 36.67
CA ASN A 624 5.10 6.49 37.63
C ASN A 624 4.66 7.82 37.01
N LEU A 625 4.64 7.97 35.68
CA LEU A 625 4.12 9.17 35.03
C LEU A 625 2.65 9.43 35.38
N HIS A 626 1.88 8.38 35.71
CA HIS A 626 0.47 8.53 36.11
C HIS A 626 0.29 9.13 37.51
N LYS A 627 1.35 9.30 38.30
CA LYS A 627 1.28 10.00 39.60
C LYS A 627 0.95 11.49 39.46
N ILE A 628 1.09 12.06 38.26
CA ILE A 628 0.74 13.47 37.98
C ILE A 628 -0.78 13.71 37.87
N ASN A 629 -1.59 12.64 37.83
CA ASN A 629 -3.04 12.75 37.75
C ASN A 629 -3.60 13.44 39.00
N SER A 630 -4.53 14.37 38.81
CA SER A 630 -5.24 15.09 39.86
C SER A 630 -6.69 15.37 39.44
N THR A 631 -7.46 16.10 40.26
CA THR A 631 -8.83 16.51 39.90
C THR A 631 -8.89 17.39 38.65
N ASP A 632 -7.86 18.21 38.43
CA ASP A 632 -7.78 19.18 37.33
C ASP A 632 -6.86 18.73 36.18
N CYS A 633 -6.14 17.61 36.34
CA CYS A 633 -5.14 17.14 35.41
C CYS A 633 -5.27 15.64 35.18
N LYS A 634 -5.30 15.21 33.92
CA LYS A 634 -5.38 13.79 33.56
C LYS A 634 -4.39 13.44 32.45
N LEU A 635 -3.53 12.46 32.71
CA LEU A 635 -2.63 11.85 31.72
C LEU A 635 -3.33 10.64 31.10
N LEU A 636 -3.42 10.63 29.77
CA LEU A 636 -3.84 9.48 28.99
C LEU A 636 -2.66 8.95 28.17
N GLN A 637 -2.38 7.65 28.28
CA GLN A 637 -1.21 7.04 27.65
C GLN A 637 -1.59 5.91 26.69
N PHE A 638 -1.09 5.98 25.47
CA PHE A 638 -1.07 4.87 24.52
C PHE A 638 0.38 4.61 24.11
N ALA A 639 1.10 3.83 24.93
CA ALA A 639 2.55 3.67 24.83
C ALA A 639 3.27 5.03 24.90
N ASP A 640 4.01 5.42 23.84
CA ASP A 640 4.74 6.68 23.73
C ASP A 640 3.83 7.89 23.45
N ASP A 641 2.63 7.67 22.89
CA ASP A 641 1.63 8.71 22.68
C ASP A 641 0.97 9.10 24.02
N ILE A 642 1.39 10.24 24.59
CA ILE A 642 0.82 10.82 25.81
C ILE A 642 -0.01 12.06 25.47
N THR A 643 -1.21 12.14 26.05
CA THR A 643 -2.01 13.38 26.04
C THR A 643 -2.32 13.79 27.48
N LEU A 644 -2.02 15.04 27.82
CA LEU A 644 -2.39 15.66 29.08
C LEU A 644 -3.68 16.45 28.89
N ILE A 645 -4.68 16.21 29.73
CA ILE A 645 -5.92 16.98 29.79
C ILE A 645 -5.82 17.86 31.03
N VAL A 646 -5.95 19.16 30.84
CA VAL A 646 -5.85 20.15 31.91
C VAL A 646 -7.13 20.96 31.95
N SER A 647 -7.69 21.15 33.14
CA SER A 647 -8.86 22.01 33.37
C SER A 647 -8.57 23.21 34.28
N GLY A 648 -9.41 24.23 34.15
CA GLY A 648 -9.39 25.41 35.00
C GLY A 648 -10.67 26.23 34.88
N LYS A 649 -11.05 26.91 35.96
CA LYS A 649 -12.24 27.79 36.01
C LYS A 649 -12.14 28.99 35.07
N ASN A 650 -10.93 29.48 34.80
CA ASN A 650 -10.64 30.59 33.89
C ASN A 650 -9.34 30.33 33.11
N ASN A 651 -9.06 31.14 32.10
CA ASN A 651 -7.87 30.94 31.25
C ASN A 651 -6.57 31.08 32.05
N THR A 652 -6.46 32.03 32.97
CA THR A 652 -5.24 32.22 33.78
C THR A 652 -4.87 30.94 34.53
N LYS A 653 -5.83 30.36 35.26
CA LYS A 653 -5.61 29.12 36.01
C LYS A 653 -5.35 27.93 35.09
N LEU A 654 -6.04 27.85 33.96
CA LEU A 654 -5.86 26.81 32.95
C LEU A 654 -4.42 26.77 32.40
N TYR A 655 -3.86 27.93 32.01
CA TYR A 655 -2.49 28.00 31.50
C TYR A 655 -1.43 27.84 32.59
N GLN A 656 -1.69 28.29 33.82
CA GLN A 656 -0.82 28.02 34.97
C GLN A 656 -0.74 26.51 35.27
N ASN A 657 -1.90 25.84 35.34
CA ASN A 657 -1.98 24.39 35.54
C ASN A 657 -1.27 23.65 34.40
N ALA A 658 -1.45 24.10 33.16
CA ALA A 658 -0.83 23.49 31.99
C ALA A 658 0.71 23.57 32.02
N ASN A 659 1.28 24.74 32.30
CA ASN A 659 2.74 24.90 32.39
C ASN A 659 3.34 24.10 33.55
N LYS A 660 2.71 24.15 34.74
CA LYS A 660 3.14 23.35 35.90
C LYS A 660 3.15 21.86 35.59
N LEU A 661 2.13 21.36 34.89
CA LEU A 661 2.03 19.96 34.53
C LEU A 661 3.07 19.55 33.47
N CYS A 662 3.31 20.40 32.47
CA CYS A 662 4.38 20.18 31.48
C CYS A 662 5.76 20.09 32.15
N GLU A 663 6.05 20.98 33.10
CA GLU A 663 7.29 20.97 33.88
C GLU A 663 7.41 19.69 34.72
N THR A 664 6.35 19.32 35.43
CA THR A 664 6.30 18.10 36.23
C THR A 664 6.54 16.86 35.36
N LEU A 665 5.84 16.76 34.22
CA LEU A 665 6.02 15.65 33.28
C LEU A 665 7.46 15.58 32.76
N ASN A 666 8.05 16.72 32.40
CA ASN A 666 9.42 16.78 31.90
C ASN A 666 10.43 16.32 32.96
N THR A 667 10.24 16.71 34.21
CA THR A 667 11.07 16.24 35.34
C THR A 667 10.93 14.73 35.55
N GLU A 668 9.70 14.20 35.52
CA GLU A 668 9.48 12.76 35.67
C GLU A 668 10.02 11.94 34.48
N LEU A 669 9.98 12.48 33.26
CA LEU A 669 10.58 11.83 32.09
C LEU A 669 12.12 11.83 32.18
N LYS A 670 12.74 12.91 32.66
CA LYS A 670 14.19 12.96 32.86
C LYS A 670 14.68 11.92 33.88
N LYS A 671 13.90 11.61 34.91
CA LYS A 671 14.20 10.50 35.85
C LYS A 671 14.19 9.11 35.19
N LEU A 672 13.64 9.02 33.97
CA LEU A 672 13.57 7.83 33.15
C LEU A 672 14.48 7.92 31.92
N ASP A 673 15.44 8.85 31.89
CA ASP A 673 16.30 9.08 30.72
C ASP A 673 15.49 9.31 29.41
N LEU A 674 14.26 9.83 29.54
CA LEU A 674 13.37 10.15 28.44
C LEU A 674 13.24 11.66 28.28
N GLU A 675 13.06 12.09 27.02
CA GLU A 675 12.92 13.50 26.69
C GLU A 675 11.72 13.77 25.78
N LEU A 676 11.05 14.90 26.02
CA LEU A 676 10.03 15.41 25.12
C LEU A 676 10.67 16.09 23.91
N ASN A 677 10.00 16.05 22.77
CA ASN A 677 10.31 16.82 21.58
C ASN A 677 9.40 18.05 21.50
N PRO A 678 9.81 19.25 21.99
CA PRO A 678 8.92 20.40 22.11
C PRO A 678 8.39 20.87 20.75
N ASN A 679 9.18 20.70 19.69
CA ASN A 679 8.81 21.09 18.32
C ASN A 679 7.66 20.27 17.76
N LYS A 680 7.50 19.03 18.21
CA LYS A 680 6.40 18.14 17.83
C LYS A 680 5.22 18.18 18.79
N CYS A 681 5.42 18.62 20.02
CA CYS A 681 4.33 18.87 20.96
C CYS A 681 3.36 19.94 20.42
N LYS A 682 2.06 19.73 20.64
CA LYS A 682 0.96 20.61 20.22
C LYS A 682 -0.10 20.64 21.31
N PHE A 683 -0.99 21.64 21.30
CA PHE A 683 -2.16 21.61 22.17
C PHE A 683 -3.42 22.12 21.48
N ILE A 684 -4.57 21.71 22.00
CA ILE A 684 -5.89 22.19 21.59
C ILE A 684 -6.59 22.75 22.83
N GLN A 685 -7.10 23.98 22.75
CA GLN A 685 -7.97 24.57 23.77
C GLN A 685 -9.45 24.41 23.36
N PHE A 686 -10.25 23.79 24.21
CA PHE A 686 -11.67 23.48 23.97
C PHE A 686 -12.60 24.58 24.53
N ASP A 687 -12.47 25.81 24.03
CA ASP A 687 -13.29 26.95 24.49
C ASP A 687 -13.67 27.87 23.33
N ASN A 688 -14.96 28.03 23.02
CA ASN A 688 -15.41 28.86 21.90
C ASN A 688 -15.12 30.37 22.04
N THR A 689 -14.73 30.86 23.21
CA THR A 689 -14.41 32.27 23.43
C THR A 689 -12.98 32.61 22.99
N ASN A 690 -12.80 33.69 22.22
CA ASN A 690 -11.49 34.14 21.70
C ASN A 690 -10.73 35.08 22.67
N LYS A 691 -11.15 35.21 23.92
CA LYS A 691 -10.57 36.20 24.86
C LYS A 691 -9.46 35.59 25.73
N ASN A 692 -8.39 36.36 25.97
CA ASN A 692 -7.28 36.11 26.91
C ASN A 692 -6.60 34.73 26.78
N LYS A 693 -5.81 34.53 25.74
CA LYS A 693 -4.99 33.32 25.55
C LYS A 693 -3.62 33.47 26.21
N GLY A 694 -3.22 32.48 27.00
CA GLY A 694 -1.88 32.34 27.55
C GLY A 694 -0.95 31.54 26.65
N GLU A 695 0.27 31.34 27.12
CA GLU A 695 1.29 30.52 26.45
C GLU A 695 1.57 29.24 27.24
N ILE A 696 1.87 28.15 26.54
CA ILE A 696 2.38 26.92 27.13
C ILE A 696 3.80 26.71 26.63
N LYS A 697 4.74 26.45 27.53
CA LYS A 697 6.15 26.23 27.22
C LYS A 697 6.60 24.86 27.73
N ILE A 698 7.47 24.20 26.96
CA ILE A 698 8.19 22.98 27.34
C ILE A 698 9.67 23.24 27.04
N ASN A 699 10.55 23.10 28.02
CA ASN A 699 11.98 23.45 27.90
C ASN A 699 12.18 24.88 27.34
N ASN A 700 11.43 25.86 27.87
CA ASN A 700 11.38 27.25 27.40
C ASN A 700 10.93 27.46 25.94
N ILE A 701 10.59 26.40 25.22
CA ILE A 701 10.07 26.47 23.85
C ILE A 701 8.55 26.54 23.89
N LYS A 702 7.98 27.56 23.24
CA LYS A 702 6.54 27.74 23.09
C LYS A 702 5.95 26.64 22.21
N ILE A 703 4.99 25.88 22.74
CA ILE A 703 4.26 24.88 21.94
C ILE A 703 3.12 25.52 21.15
N LYS A 704 2.84 24.96 19.97
CA LYS A 704 1.86 25.52 19.03
C LYS A 704 0.43 25.08 19.38
N GLU A 705 -0.50 26.04 19.44
CA GLU A 705 -1.94 25.78 19.49
C GLU A 705 -2.46 25.35 18.11
N GLU A 706 -3.29 24.32 18.06
CA GLU A 706 -3.97 23.89 16.85
C GLU A 706 -5.50 23.89 17.04
N ARG A 707 -6.24 24.22 15.98
CA ARG A 707 -7.71 24.17 15.99
C ARG A 707 -8.24 22.73 15.97
N TYR A 708 -7.45 21.82 15.44
CA TYR A 708 -7.72 20.39 15.37
C TYR A 708 -6.41 19.63 15.23
N HIS A 709 -6.34 18.42 15.78
CA HIS A 709 -5.16 17.55 15.69
C HIS A 709 -5.59 16.09 15.51
N LYS A 710 -4.72 15.26 14.91
CA LYS A 710 -5.00 13.84 14.72
C LYS A 710 -4.43 13.04 15.90
N ILE A 711 -5.31 12.50 16.74
CA ILE A 711 -4.95 11.69 17.91
C ILE A 711 -5.42 10.25 17.64
N LEU A 712 -4.50 9.28 17.71
CA LEU A 712 -4.77 7.84 17.52
C LEU A 712 -5.71 7.52 16.33
N GLY A 713 -5.55 8.21 15.21
CA GLY A 713 -6.33 7.97 13.99
C GLY A 713 -7.55 8.88 13.79
N VAL A 714 -8.02 9.60 14.82
CA VAL A 714 -9.20 10.48 14.76
C VAL A 714 -8.78 11.94 14.80
N TYR A 715 -9.41 12.79 14.00
CA TYR A 715 -9.18 14.24 14.08
C TYR A 715 -10.10 14.80 15.16
N ILE A 716 -9.49 15.30 16.23
CA ILE A 716 -10.17 15.97 17.34
C ILE A 716 -10.14 17.46 17.04
N ASP A 717 -11.33 18.07 16.91
CA ASP A 717 -11.49 19.51 16.74
C ASP A 717 -11.95 20.16 18.04
N LYS A 718 -11.69 21.46 18.16
CA LYS A 718 -12.08 22.31 19.30
C LYS A 718 -13.54 22.18 19.75
N GLN A 719 -14.46 21.86 18.84
CA GLN A 719 -15.90 21.74 19.13
C GLN A 719 -16.35 20.29 19.35
N LEU A 720 -15.46 19.30 19.16
CA LEU A 720 -15.77 17.87 19.20
C LEU A 720 -16.94 17.46 18.29
N ASN A 721 -17.12 18.13 17.14
CA ASN A 721 -18.17 17.79 16.17
C ASN A 721 -17.72 16.81 15.08
N PHE A 722 -16.41 16.56 14.99
CA PHE A 722 -15.76 15.61 14.08
C PHE A 722 -16.03 15.85 12.60
N LYS A 723 -16.50 17.05 12.20
CA LYS A 723 -16.76 17.38 10.79
C LYS A 723 -15.50 17.25 9.94
N ILE A 724 -14.34 17.63 10.48
CA ILE A 724 -13.03 17.49 9.83
C ILE A 724 -12.67 16.02 9.65
N HIS A 725 -12.85 15.20 10.70
CA HIS A 725 -12.60 13.76 10.61
C HIS A 725 -13.47 13.09 9.55
N LYS A 726 -14.78 13.36 9.54
CA LYS A 726 -15.72 12.81 8.55
C LYS A 726 -15.34 13.22 7.10
N LYS A 727 -14.88 14.47 6.88
CA LYS A 727 -14.38 14.94 5.57
C LYS A 727 -13.11 14.20 5.13
N GLU A 728 -12.17 13.99 6.04
CA GLU A 728 -10.94 13.26 5.74
C GLU A 728 -11.20 11.78 5.43
N ILE A 729 -12.09 11.11 6.17
CA ILE A 729 -12.52 9.74 5.85
C ILE A 729 -13.15 9.68 4.46
N LYS A 730 -14.01 10.63 4.09
CA LYS A 730 -14.55 10.74 2.73
C LYS A 730 -13.43 10.85 1.69
N ALA A 731 -12.48 11.77 1.87
CA ALA A 731 -11.36 11.95 0.94
C ALA A 731 -10.52 10.67 0.79
N GLN A 732 -10.25 9.97 1.89
CA GLN A 732 -9.55 8.69 1.88
C GLN A 732 -10.34 7.56 1.21
N CYS A 733 -11.68 7.59 1.28
CA CYS A 733 -12.53 6.61 0.63
C CYS A 733 -12.68 6.86 -0.88
N GLU A 734 -12.63 8.12 -1.34
CA GLU A 734 -12.79 8.47 -2.77
C GLU A 734 -11.79 7.75 -3.69
N LYS A 735 -10.53 7.55 -3.27
CA LYS A 735 -9.55 6.76 -4.03
C LYS A 735 -9.98 5.29 -4.20
N TYR A 736 -10.57 4.69 -3.16
CA TYR A 736 -11.05 3.31 -3.21
C TYR A 736 -12.37 3.20 -3.97
N ILE A 737 -13.22 4.23 -3.90
CA ILE A 737 -14.40 4.33 -4.75
C ILE A 737 -14.00 4.39 -6.22
N ASN A 738 -12.96 5.15 -6.59
CA ASN A 738 -12.47 5.16 -7.97
C ASN A 738 -11.90 3.79 -8.38
N LEU A 739 -11.22 3.09 -7.48
CA LEU A 739 -10.80 1.70 -7.70
C LEU A 739 -12.00 0.75 -7.91
N LEU A 740 -13.07 0.89 -7.12
CA LEU A 740 -14.31 0.13 -7.34
C LEU A 740 -14.95 0.46 -8.69
N LYS A 741 -14.95 1.71 -9.15
CA LYS A 741 -15.45 2.08 -10.49
C LYS A 741 -14.66 1.39 -11.61
N ILE A 742 -13.35 1.29 -11.43
CA ILE A 742 -12.45 0.66 -12.40
C ILE A 742 -12.75 -0.84 -12.51
N PHE A 743 -13.02 -1.50 -11.38
CA PHE A 743 -13.33 -2.93 -11.34
C PHE A 743 -14.80 -3.27 -11.62
N SER A 744 -15.73 -2.34 -11.42
CA SER A 744 -17.17 -2.60 -11.49
C SER A 744 -17.86 -2.16 -12.79
N ARG A 745 -17.21 -2.29 -13.95
CA ARG A 745 -17.78 -1.86 -15.25
C ARG A 745 -19.22 -2.34 -15.51
N SER A 746 -19.98 -1.59 -16.32
CA SER A 746 -21.38 -1.91 -16.66
C SER A 746 -21.50 -3.15 -17.54
N ARG A 747 -20.63 -3.29 -18.56
CA ARG A 747 -20.58 -4.44 -19.48
C ARG A 747 -19.52 -5.49 -19.10
N GLY A 748 -19.23 -5.68 -17.81
CA GLY A 748 -18.27 -6.67 -17.30
C GLY A 748 -17.61 -6.34 -15.97
N GLY A 749 -16.54 -7.04 -15.61
CA GLY A 749 -15.74 -6.75 -14.43
C GLY A 749 -16.00 -7.67 -13.24
N ALA A 750 -15.48 -7.28 -12.07
CA ALA A 750 -15.38 -8.14 -10.91
C ALA A 750 -16.77 -8.48 -10.34
N HIS A 751 -16.90 -9.67 -9.78
CA HIS A 751 -18.16 -10.13 -9.22
C HIS A 751 -18.58 -9.26 -8.02
N PRO A 752 -19.87 -8.87 -7.88
CA PRO A 752 -20.34 -8.06 -6.75
C PRO A 752 -19.91 -8.58 -5.38
N LYS A 753 -19.97 -9.91 -5.14
CA LYS A 753 -19.43 -10.55 -3.92
C LYS A 753 -17.97 -10.18 -3.61
N SER A 754 -17.07 -10.22 -4.59
CA SER A 754 -15.66 -9.85 -4.41
C SER A 754 -15.50 -8.35 -4.20
N LEU A 755 -16.26 -7.54 -4.93
CA LEU A 755 -16.29 -6.09 -4.77
C LEU A 755 -16.82 -5.68 -3.39
N THR A 756 -17.80 -6.40 -2.82
CA THR A 756 -18.27 -6.20 -1.45
C THR A 756 -17.16 -6.48 -0.44
N MET A 757 -16.31 -7.49 -0.66
CA MET A 757 -15.15 -7.73 0.21
C MET A 757 -14.14 -6.58 0.16
N ILE A 758 -13.88 -6.03 -1.03
CA ILE A 758 -13.03 -4.84 -1.21
C ILE A 758 -13.65 -3.63 -0.51
N TYR A 759 -14.96 -3.41 -0.67
CA TYR A 759 -15.70 -2.36 0.03
C TYR A 759 -15.59 -2.52 1.56
N LYS A 760 -15.84 -3.71 2.11
CA LYS A 760 -15.81 -3.96 3.56
C LYS A 760 -14.43 -3.69 4.15
N SER A 761 -13.37 -4.15 3.47
CA SER A 761 -11.99 -4.00 3.93
C SER A 761 -11.40 -2.60 3.76
N LEU A 762 -11.76 -1.88 2.69
CA LEU A 762 -11.14 -0.59 2.35
C LEU A 762 -11.99 0.64 2.63
N ILE A 763 -13.31 0.52 2.68
CA ILE A 763 -14.22 1.65 2.89
C ILE A 763 -14.97 1.49 4.20
N ASN A 764 -15.69 0.38 4.39
CA ASN A 764 -16.52 0.18 5.58
C ASN A 764 -15.71 0.17 6.87
N SER A 765 -14.54 -0.47 6.86
CA SER A 765 -13.59 -0.47 7.99
C SER A 765 -13.17 0.94 8.44
N ARG A 766 -13.06 1.90 7.51
CA ARG A 766 -12.71 3.29 7.81
C ARG A 766 -13.90 4.10 8.31
N ILE A 767 -15.09 3.84 7.75
CA ILE A 767 -16.35 4.47 8.20
C ILE A 767 -16.67 4.08 9.65
N ASN A 768 -16.32 2.86 10.06
CA ASN A 768 -16.65 2.33 11.37
C ASN A 768 -15.54 2.51 12.42
N TYR A 769 -14.33 2.94 12.02
CA TYR A 769 -13.25 3.14 12.97
C TYR A 769 -13.62 4.24 13.98
N ALA A 770 -13.44 3.97 15.27
CA ALA A 770 -13.80 4.87 16.38
C ALA A 770 -15.25 5.39 16.34
N ALA A 771 -16.18 4.61 15.77
CA ALA A 771 -17.60 4.96 15.73
C ALA A 771 -18.17 5.39 17.11
N PRO A 772 -17.84 4.74 18.24
CA PRO A 772 -18.36 5.17 19.56
C PRO A 772 -18.01 6.60 19.97
N VAL A 773 -16.94 7.18 19.39
CA VAL A 773 -16.46 8.55 19.67
C VAL A 773 -17.04 9.54 18.68
N VAL A 774 -17.00 9.20 17.40
CA VAL A 774 -17.32 10.10 16.27
C VAL A 774 -18.84 10.21 16.02
N TRP A 775 -19.59 9.22 16.52
CA TRP A 775 -21.03 9.14 16.35
C TRP A 775 -21.75 10.04 17.36
N ASP A 776 -22.52 11.00 16.83
CA ASP A 776 -23.47 11.82 17.59
C ASP A 776 -24.89 11.37 17.22
N HIS A 777 -25.70 11.00 18.22
CA HIS A 777 -27.07 10.55 18.03
C HIS A 777 -27.97 11.66 17.46
N LYS A 778 -27.68 12.94 17.78
CA LYS A 778 -28.53 14.09 17.42
C LYS A 778 -28.30 14.55 15.97
N GLU A 779 -27.08 14.53 15.46
CA GLU A 779 -26.77 14.90 14.06
C GLU A 779 -27.19 13.82 13.01
N ASN A 780 -27.39 12.57 13.43
CA ASN A 780 -27.44 11.41 12.51
C ASN A 780 -28.84 10.88 12.17
N LEU A 781 -29.90 11.59 12.54
CA LEU A 781 -31.27 11.30 12.09
C LEU A 781 -31.51 11.71 10.62
N LEU A 782 -30.57 12.41 9.98
CA LEU A 782 -30.71 12.91 8.62
C LEU A 782 -30.00 12.01 7.59
N GLU A 783 -30.69 11.68 6.50
CA GLU A 783 -30.16 10.98 5.31
C GLU A 783 -28.96 11.69 4.63
N LYS A 784 -28.60 12.89 5.11
CA LYS A 784 -27.49 13.74 4.65
C LYS A 784 -26.14 13.46 5.35
N ASN A 785 -26.02 12.43 6.18
CA ASN A 785 -24.74 12.03 6.77
C ASN A 785 -23.70 11.71 5.66
N ILE A 786 -22.58 12.43 5.68
CA ILE A 786 -21.49 12.31 4.71
C ILE A 786 -20.91 10.88 4.60
N LEU A 787 -20.87 10.12 5.69
CA LEU A 787 -20.39 8.73 5.72
C LEU A 787 -21.42 7.78 5.08
N GLN A 788 -22.71 8.00 5.32
CA GLN A 788 -23.77 7.25 4.63
C GLN A 788 -23.72 7.51 3.12
N ILE A 789 -23.44 8.74 2.68
CA ILE A 789 -23.26 9.08 1.25
C ILE A 789 -22.08 8.29 0.65
N VAL A 790 -20.95 8.18 1.37
CA VAL A 790 -19.79 7.38 0.94
C VAL A 790 -20.15 5.90 0.82
N LYS A 791 -20.82 5.33 1.84
CA LYS A 791 -21.33 3.95 1.83
C LYS A 791 -22.24 3.71 0.63
N ASN A 792 -23.22 4.58 0.43
CA ASN A 792 -24.19 4.48 -0.67
C ASN A 792 -23.50 4.54 -2.04
N LYS A 793 -22.58 5.49 -2.23
CA LYS A 793 -21.82 5.63 -3.48
C LYS A 793 -21.04 4.37 -3.80
N ALA A 794 -20.37 3.78 -2.80
CA ALA A 794 -19.61 2.55 -2.96
C ALA A 794 -20.52 1.35 -3.29
N LEU A 795 -21.60 1.15 -2.53
CA LEU A 795 -22.52 0.02 -2.73
C LEU A 795 -23.25 0.08 -4.07
N ARG A 796 -23.63 1.26 -4.56
CA ARG A 796 -24.18 1.44 -5.91
C ARG A 796 -23.22 0.91 -6.98
N ILE A 797 -21.94 1.25 -6.85
CA ILE A 797 -20.90 0.78 -7.77
C ILE A 797 -20.72 -0.74 -7.64
N VAL A 798 -20.56 -1.26 -6.43
CA VAL A 798 -20.37 -2.69 -6.15
C VAL A 798 -21.48 -3.54 -6.79
N MET A 799 -22.72 -3.10 -6.63
CA MET A 799 -23.92 -3.83 -7.05
C MET A 799 -24.37 -3.51 -8.48
N GLY A 800 -23.85 -2.45 -9.10
CA GLY A 800 -24.29 -2.01 -10.43
C GLY A 800 -25.64 -1.28 -10.42
N TYR A 801 -26.04 -0.65 -9.30
CA TYR A 801 -27.25 0.15 -9.21
C TYR A 801 -27.08 1.55 -9.80
N THR A 802 -28.18 2.13 -10.26
CA THR A 802 -28.25 3.53 -10.72
C THR A 802 -28.24 4.51 -9.55
N LYS A 803 -28.00 5.81 -9.79
CA LYS A 803 -28.01 6.86 -8.75
C LYS A 803 -29.38 7.01 -8.08
N SER A 804 -30.46 6.76 -8.81
CA SER A 804 -31.84 6.93 -8.31
C SER A 804 -32.36 5.73 -7.50
N THR A 805 -31.68 4.57 -7.53
CA THR A 805 -32.15 3.37 -6.78
C THR A 805 -32.36 3.73 -5.30
N PRO A 806 -33.51 3.39 -4.68
CA PRO A 806 -33.74 3.65 -3.27
C PRO A 806 -32.64 3.09 -2.36
N ILE A 807 -32.23 3.88 -1.36
CA ILE A 807 -31.16 3.48 -0.42
C ILE A 807 -31.58 2.22 0.34
N THR A 808 -32.82 2.16 0.81
CA THR A 808 -33.39 1.01 1.55
C THR A 808 -33.38 -0.27 0.73
N SER A 809 -33.79 -0.22 -0.54
CA SER A 809 -33.75 -1.38 -1.45
C SER A 809 -32.32 -1.87 -1.68
N MET A 810 -31.38 -0.97 -1.93
CA MET A 810 -29.96 -1.32 -2.11
C MET A 810 -29.38 -1.97 -0.84
N LEU A 811 -29.62 -1.36 0.32
CA LEU A 811 -29.13 -1.87 1.61
C LEU A 811 -29.70 -3.27 1.91
N ALA A 812 -30.99 -3.48 1.65
CA ALA A 812 -31.64 -4.79 1.79
C ALA A 812 -31.08 -5.84 0.82
N ASP A 813 -30.80 -5.48 -0.44
CA ASP A 813 -30.25 -6.42 -1.43
C ASP A 813 -28.79 -6.80 -1.17
N VAL A 814 -28.00 -5.91 -0.55
CA VAL A 814 -26.62 -6.22 -0.10
C VAL A 814 -26.61 -6.95 1.26
N GLY A 815 -27.64 -6.77 2.07
CA GLY A 815 -27.67 -7.23 3.47
C GLY A 815 -26.84 -6.35 4.40
N GLU A 816 -26.91 -5.03 4.22
CA GLU A 816 -26.13 -4.04 4.96
C GLU A 816 -27.05 -3.05 5.69
N MET A 817 -26.79 -2.80 6.97
CA MET A 817 -27.56 -1.81 7.73
C MET A 817 -27.17 -0.37 7.35
N PRO A 818 -28.05 0.63 7.56
CA PRO A 818 -27.65 2.03 7.54
C PRO A 818 -26.50 2.31 8.53
N THR A 819 -25.65 3.29 8.21
CA THR A 819 -24.48 3.67 9.01
C THR A 819 -24.85 4.04 10.44
N ARG A 820 -26.03 4.66 10.68
CA ARG A 820 -26.54 4.94 12.03
C ARG A 820 -26.64 3.67 12.90
N LEU A 821 -27.30 2.64 12.38
CA LEU A 821 -27.47 1.37 13.10
C LEU A 821 -26.15 0.57 13.19
N GLU A 822 -25.27 0.71 12.19
CA GLU A 822 -23.96 0.08 12.22
C GLU A 822 -23.02 0.72 13.27
N HIS A 823 -23.07 2.04 13.42
CA HIS A 823 -22.39 2.77 14.49
C HIS A 823 -22.97 2.42 15.85
N GLU A 824 -24.29 2.36 15.99
CA GLU A 824 -24.98 1.89 17.19
C GLU A 824 -24.52 0.49 17.61
N LYS A 825 -24.51 -0.44 16.67
CA LYS A 825 -23.99 -1.80 16.85
C LYS A 825 -22.55 -1.81 17.35
N ASN A 826 -21.69 -0.96 16.80
CA ASN A 826 -20.28 -0.89 17.19
C ASN A 826 -20.11 -0.25 18.58
N THR A 827 -20.93 0.74 18.93
CA THR A 827 -20.99 1.33 20.28
C THR A 827 -21.42 0.31 21.31
N ILE A 828 -22.51 -0.43 21.06
CA ILE A 828 -22.97 -1.49 21.96
C ILE A 828 -21.91 -2.58 22.13
N LYS A 829 -21.31 -3.07 21.04
CA LYS A 829 -20.21 -4.04 21.11
C LYS A 829 -19.03 -3.53 21.93
N HIS A 830 -18.74 -2.24 21.83
CA HIS A 830 -17.71 -1.59 22.61
C HIS A 830 -18.07 -1.57 24.11
N LEU A 831 -19.31 -1.20 24.46
CA LEU A 831 -19.83 -1.18 25.83
C LEU A 831 -19.81 -2.57 26.47
N ILE A 832 -20.36 -3.58 25.79
CA ILE A 832 -20.38 -4.97 26.28
C ILE A 832 -18.97 -5.45 26.61
N ARG A 833 -18.00 -5.26 25.70
CA ARG A 833 -16.59 -5.60 25.94
C ARG A 833 -16.01 -4.87 27.17
N ARG A 834 -16.47 -3.66 27.46
CA ARG A 834 -15.99 -2.86 28.60
C ARG A 834 -16.63 -3.27 29.91
N ILE A 835 -17.89 -3.69 29.90
CA ILE A 835 -18.63 -4.17 31.07
C ILE A 835 -18.15 -5.57 31.46
N GLN A 836 -18.12 -6.50 30.51
CA GLN A 836 -17.56 -7.85 30.69
C GLN A 836 -16.02 -7.84 30.78
N GLY A 837 -15.44 -6.65 30.70
CA GLY A 837 -14.02 -6.43 30.81
C GLY A 837 -13.58 -6.47 32.27
N PRO A 838 -12.39 -6.99 32.57
CA PRO A 838 -11.85 -7.07 33.93
C PRO A 838 -11.69 -5.75 34.69
N ASP A 839 -11.49 -4.68 33.93
CA ASP A 839 -11.46 -3.32 34.43
C ASP A 839 -12.77 -2.63 34.02
N SER A 840 -13.90 -3.17 34.48
CA SER A 840 -15.21 -2.60 34.23
C SER A 840 -15.22 -1.14 34.70
N CYS A 841 -15.80 -0.26 33.89
CA CYS A 841 -15.87 1.17 34.22
C CYS A 841 -17.33 1.61 34.12
N PRO A 842 -18.13 1.43 35.20
CA PRO A 842 -19.56 1.78 35.29
C PRO A 842 -19.92 3.12 34.65
N ASN A 843 -19.06 4.13 34.85
CA ASN A 843 -19.27 5.50 34.38
C ASN A 843 -19.40 5.61 32.86
N ILE A 844 -18.91 4.63 32.08
CA ILE A 844 -19.09 4.58 30.62
C ILE A 844 -20.55 4.38 30.21
N ILE A 845 -21.38 3.67 31.00
CA ILE A 845 -22.80 3.43 30.67
C ILE A 845 -23.60 4.73 30.78
N ASN A 846 -23.35 5.49 31.85
CA ASN A 846 -23.97 6.78 32.11
C ASN A 846 -23.69 7.85 31.03
N GLN A 847 -22.69 7.62 30.16
CA GLN A 847 -22.26 8.54 29.11
C GLN A 847 -23.09 8.42 27.82
N TYR A 848 -23.89 7.37 27.67
CA TYR A 848 -24.67 7.11 26.45
C TYR A 848 -26.19 7.06 26.70
N ARG A 849 -26.67 7.51 27.87
CA ARG A 849 -28.08 7.44 28.36
C ARG A 849 -29.21 7.73 27.35
N GLU A 850 -28.93 8.42 26.25
CA GLU A 850 -29.88 8.69 25.15
C GLU A 850 -30.07 7.50 24.17
N LEU A 851 -29.34 6.39 24.32
CA LEU A 851 -29.54 5.17 23.52
C LEU A 851 -30.75 4.38 24.02
N GLU A 852 -31.69 4.05 23.13
CA GLU A 852 -32.87 3.22 23.45
C GLU A 852 -32.50 1.88 24.11
N ASN A 853 -31.39 1.25 23.69
CA ASN A 853 -30.92 -0.02 24.26
C ASN A 853 -30.15 0.13 25.59
N ILE A 854 -29.90 1.35 26.06
CA ILE A 854 -29.09 1.55 27.26
C ILE A 854 -29.83 1.28 28.54
N ASN A 855 -31.15 1.44 28.60
CA ASN A 855 -31.88 1.03 29.79
C ASN A 855 -31.78 -0.49 30.03
N TYR A 856 -31.79 -1.31 28.97
CA TYR A 856 -31.50 -2.75 29.09
C TYR A 856 -30.08 -3.03 29.60
N ILE A 857 -29.07 -2.37 29.01
CA ILE A 857 -27.66 -2.52 29.40
C ILE A 857 -27.42 -2.00 30.84
N LYS A 858 -28.14 -0.94 31.24
CA LYS A 858 -28.05 -0.29 32.56
C LYS A 858 -28.70 -1.14 33.63
N ASN A 859 -29.90 -1.67 33.40
CA ASN A 859 -30.61 -2.51 34.36
C ASN A 859 -29.85 -3.83 34.64
N ASN A 860 -29.33 -4.50 33.60
CA ASN A 860 -28.49 -5.71 33.77
C ASN A 860 -27.16 -5.41 34.47
N TYR A 861 -26.66 -4.17 34.35
CA TYR A 861 -25.42 -3.76 35.02
C TYR A 861 -25.65 -3.39 36.49
N GLU A 862 -26.77 -2.73 36.82
CA GLU A 862 -27.17 -2.43 38.19
C GLU A 862 -27.38 -3.72 39.01
N GLU A 863 -27.98 -4.75 38.40
CA GLU A 863 -28.13 -6.08 39.00
C GLU A 863 -26.77 -6.77 39.26
N PHE A 864 -25.79 -6.61 38.37
CA PHE A 864 -24.42 -7.09 38.56
C PHE A 864 -23.70 -6.36 39.71
N GLU A 865 -23.92 -5.06 39.89
CA GLU A 865 -23.35 -4.29 41.01
C GLU A 865 -23.93 -4.72 42.36
N GLU A 866 -25.22 -5.08 42.42
CA GLU A 866 -25.89 -5.50 43.65
C GLU A 866 -25.56 -6.94 44.07
N THR A 867 -25.41 -7.85 43.11
CA THR A 867 -25.31 -9.30 43.39
C THR A 867 -23.89 -9.85 43.32
N GLY A 868 -22.93 -9.08 42.79
CA GLY A 868 -21.54 -9.52 42.58
C GLY A 868 -21.38 -10.72 41.62
N THR A 869 -22.48 -11.16 41.01
CA THR A 869 -22.59 -12.31 40.14
C THR A 869 -23.28 -11.85 38.85
N ASN A 870 -22.76 -12.26 37.68
CA ASN A 870 -23.53 -12.13 36.44
C ASN A 870 -24.65 -13.18 36.52
N THR A 871 -25.84 -12.80 37.00
CA THR A 871 -27.01 -13.69 37.03
C THR A 871 -27.45 -14.06 35.60
N GLU A 872 -27.24 -13.17 34.62
CA GLU A 872 -27.27 -13.48 33.19
C GLU A 872 -26.06 -12.84 32.48
N GLU A 873 -25.30 -13.61 31.68
CA GLU A 873 -24.31 -13.04 30.79
C GLU A 873 -25.03 -12.09 29.82
N LEU A 874 -24.72 -10.78 29.88
CA LEU A 874 -25.32 -9.73 29.04
C LEU A 874 -25.52 -10.22 27.60
N ASP A 875 -26.75 -10.61 27.24
CA ASP A 875 -27.02 -11.37 26.03
C ASP A 875 -26.80 -10.49 24.79
N LYS A 876 -25.56 -10.58 24.30
CA LYS A 876 -25.09 -9.90 23.11
C LYS A 876 -25.90 -10.29 21.89
N GLU A 877 -26.42 -11.52 21.83
CA GLU A 877 -27.24 -11.96 20.71
C GLU A 877 -28.60 -11.28 20.74
N LYS A 878 -29.26 -11.22 21.90
CA LYS A 878 -30.53 -10.50 22.11
C LYS A 878 -30.42 -9.01 21.78
N ILE A 879 -29.36 -8.33 22.22
CA ILE A 879 -29.17 -6.91 21.87
C ILE A 879 -28.92 -6.72 20.36
N LEU A 880 -28.14 -7.62 19.75
CA LEU A 880 -27.92 -7.59 18.30
C LEU A 880 -29.20 -7.92 17.52
N GLU A 881 -30.09 -8.74 18.09
CA GLU A 881 -31.40 -9.05 17.55
C GLU A 881 -32.35 -7.85 17.61
N ASN A 882 -32.38 -7.10 18.72
CA ASN A 882 -33.16 -5.85 18.83
C ASN A 882 -32.78 -4.86 17.71
N LEU A 883 -31.49 -4.73 17.40
CA LEU A 883 -31.02 -3.90 16.28
C LEU A 883 -31.47 -4.41 14.91
N LYS A 884 -31.57 -5.73 14.72
CA LYS A 884 -32.11 -6.33 13.50
C LYS A 884 -33.62 -6.08 13.40
N VAL A 885 -34.35 -6.20 14.50
CA VAL A 885 -35.78 -5.88 14.58
C VAL A 885 -36.01 -4.41 14.22
N LYS A 886 -35.21 -3.49 14.79
CA LYS A 886 -35.25 -2.06 14.45
C LYS A 886 -34.97 -1.82 12.97
N TRP A 887 -33.95 -2.48 12.40
CA TRP A 887 -33.67 -2.36 10.97
C TRP A 887 -34.82 -2.89 10.09
N LYS A 888 -35.46 -3.98 10.51
CA LYS A 888 -36.63 -4.55 9.83
C LYS A 888 -37.82 -3.59 9.88
N SER A 889 -38.09 -2.99 11.03
CA SER A 889 -39.11 -1.96 11.21
C SER A 889 -38.84 -0.72 10.36
N ASP A 890 -37.62 -0.15 10.44
CA ASP A 890 -37.18 0.99 9.60
C ASP A 890 -37.38 0.67 8.10
N TYR A 891 -36.98 -0.52 7.67
CA TYR A 891 -37.16 -0.97 6.30
C TYR A 891 -38.65 -1.05 5.93
N GLN A 892 -39.49 -1.66 6.77
CA GLN A 892 -40.92 -1.82 6.52
C GLN A 892 -41.61 -0.46 6.36
N ASN A 893 -41.36 0.49 7.28
CA ASN A 893 -41.96 1.81 7.30
C ASN A 893 -41.51 2.66 6.10
N ILE A 894 -40.19 2.73 5.82
CA ILE A 894 -39.70 3.55 4.70
C ILE A 894 -40.19 3.00 3.35
N THR A 895 -40.31 1.67 3.23
CA THR A 895 -40.73 1.03 1.99
C THR A 895 -42.22 1.14 1.67
N GLU A 896 -43.04 1.63 2.61
CA GLU A 896 -44.42 2.04 2.33
C GLU A 896 -44.51 3.26 1.41
N ASN A 897 -43.44 4.04 1.32
CA ASN A 897 -43.38 5.21 0.44
C ASN A 897 -42.32 5.05 -0.66
N VAL A 898 -41.17 4.44 -0.37
CA VAL A 898 -40.02 4.37 -1.30
C VAL A 898 -39.47 2.95 -1.43
N GLY A 899 -39.46 2.38 -2.64
CA GLY A 899 -38.90 1.03 -2.90
C GLY A 899 -39.89 -0.13 -2.81
N LYS A 900 -41.20 0.16 -2.89
CA LYS A 900 -42.32 -0.81 -2.91
C LYS A 900 -42.07 -2.02 -3.82
N TYR A 901 -41.59 -1.77 -5.04
CA TYR A 901 -41.33 -2.82 -6.03
C TYR A 901 -40.30 -3.87 -5.54
N ASN A 902 -39.20 -3.43 -4.92
CA ASN A 902 -38.19 -4.33 -4.35
C ASN A 902 -38.73 -5.08 -3.12
N LYS A 903 -39.51 -4.39 -2.27
CA LYS A 903 -40.18 -4.99 -1.10
C LYS A 903 -41.07 -6.19 -1.50
N GLN A 904 -41.86 -6.01 -2.56
CA GLN A 904 -42.71 -7.06 -3.14
C GLN A 904 -41.89 -8.24 -3.69
N ILE A 905 -40.76 -7.99 -4.36
CA ILE A 905 -39.88 -9.06 -4.86
C ILE A 905 -39.27 -9.88 -3.71
N ARG A 906 -39.00 -9.24 -2.58
CA ARG A 906 -38.39 -9.87 -1.41
C ARG A 906 -39.40 -10.55 -0.49
N ASN A 907 -40.71 -10.48 -0.78
CA ASN A 907 -41.78 -10.98 0.10
C ASN A 907 -41.62 -10.49 1.55
N ASN A 908 -41.30 -9.21 1.74
CA ASN A 908 -41.04 -8.59 3.06
C ASN A 908 -39.87 -9.19 3.87
N LYS A 909 -39.02 -10.04 3.28
CA LYS A 909 -37.87 -10.64 3.98
C LYS A 909 -36.62 -9.77 3.90
N LEU A 910 -36.12 -9.37 5.06
CA LEU A 910 -34.86 -8.65 5.24
C LEU A 910 -33.81 -9.61 5.82
N GLU A 911 -32.64 -9.70 5.19
CA GLU A 911 -31.57 -10.63 5.57
C GLU A 911 -30.25 -9.88 5.72
N ASP A 912 -29.32 -10.42 6.52
CA ASP A 912 -27.98 -9.87 6.76
C ASP A 912 -26.93 -10.33 5.73
N LYS A 913 -27.40 -10.79 4.57
CA LYS A 913 -26.60 -11.36 3.48
C LYS A 913 -27.11 -10.86 2.12
N PRO A 914 -26.24 -10.78 1.11
CA PRO A 914 -26.67 -10.44 -0.24
C PRO A 914 -27.63 -11.51 -0.78
N TRP A 915 -28.67 -11.10 -1.53
CA TRP A 915 -29.67 -12.02 -2.09
C TRP A 915 -29.08 -13.10 -3.01
N PHE A 916 -27.89 -12.85 -3.58
CA PHE A 916 -27.17 -13.76 -4.47
C PHE A 916 -26.11 -14.64 -3.75
N LYS A 917 -26.02 -14.63 -2.41
CA LYS A 917 -24.92 -15.31 -1.66
C LYS A 917 -24.67 -16.76 -2.10
N ASN A 918 -25.74 -17.51 -2.35
CA ASN A 918 -25.73 -18.93 -2.71
C ASN A 918 -26.11 -19.17 -4.19
N LYS A 919 -26.00 -18.14 -5.05
CA LYS A 919 -26.38 -18.24 -6.47
C LYS A 919 -25.12 -18.35 -7.34
N LYS A 920 -25.12 -19.28 -8.29
CA LYS A 920 -24.08 -19.42 -9.31
C LYS A 920 -24.33 -18.46 -10.49
N LEU A 921 -24.28 -17.17 -10.23
CA LEU A 921 -24.43 -16.12 -11.26
C LEU A 921 -23.08 -15.50 -11.59
N ASN A 922 -22.84 -15.18 -12.86
CA ASN A 922 -21.68 -14.38 -13.23
C ASN A 922 -21.88 -12.90 -12.84
N ALA A 923 -20.82 -12.10 -12.93
CA ALA A 923 -20.85 -10.69 -12.51
C ALA A 923 -21.88 -9.85 -13.29
N ARG A 924 -22.03 -10.10 -14.60
CA ARG A 924 -22.95 -9.34 -15.47
C ARG A 924 -24.40 -9.69 -15.16
N ALA A 925 -24.70 -10.98 -15.05
CA ALA A 925 -26.01 -11.48 -14.65
C ALA A 925 -26.42 -10.89 -13.30
N THR A 926 -25.53 -10.93 -12.30
CA THR A 926 -25.83 -10.38 -10.96
C THR A 926 -26.19 -8.89 -11.00
N LYS A 927 -25.43 -8.06 -11.74
CA LYS A 927 -25.71 -6.62 -11.86
C LYS A 927 -26.97 -6.31 -12.66
N LEU A 928 -27.25 -7.08 -13.72
CA LEU A 928 -28.50 -6.98 -14.46
C LEU A 928 -29.68 -7.27 -13.52
N ILE A 929 -29.64 -8.42 -12.84
CA ILE A 929 -30.71 -8.81 -11.92
C ILE A 929 -30.84 -7.79 -10.77
N ASN A 930 -29.75 -7.22 -10.25
CA ASN A 930 -29.84 -6.12 -9.27
C ASN A 930 -30.69 -4.96 -9.80
N ARG A 931 -30.43 -4.47 -11.02
CA ARG A 931 -31.19 -3.36 -11.63
C ARG A 931 -32.65 -3.71 -11.88
N LEU A 932 -32.91 -4.93 -12.35
CA LEU A 932 -34.27 -5.44 -12.50
C LEU A 932 -34.99 -5.50 -11.16
N ARG A 933 -34.34 -6.02 -10.10
CA ARG A 933 -34.90 -6.11 -8.74
C ARG A 933 -35.16 -4.75 -8.08
N SER A 934 -34.45 -3.69 -8.48
CA SER A 934 -34.75 -2.33 -8.00
C SER A 934 -35.82 -1.62 -8.81
N GLY A 935 -36.19 -2.13 -9.99
CA GLY A 935 -37.08 -1.45 -10.94
C GLY A 935 -36.45 -0.20 -11.57
N HIS A 936 -35.13 -0.08 -11.48
CA HIS A 936 -34.36 1.05 -12.01
C HIS A 936 -33.40 0.53 -13.10
N SER A 937 -33.98 -0.04 -14.14
CA SER A 937 -33.35 -0.52 -15.37
C SER A 937 -33.33 0.59 -16.41
N TYR A 938 -32.36 0.64 -17.31
CA TYR A 938 -32.20 1.72 -18.29
C TYR A 938 -33.21 1.68 -19.46
N ASP A 939 -34.42 1.16 -19.23
CA ASP A 939 -35.53 1.18 -20.20
C ASP A 939 -36.08 2.59 -20.42
N LYS A 940 -36.77 2.81 -21.54
CA LYS A 940 -37.27 4.14 -21.92
C LYS A 940 -38.22 4.75 -20.89
N LYS A 941 -39.11 3.96 -20.28
CA LYS A 941 -39.96 4.43 -19.17
C LYS A 941 -39.13 5.02 -18.04
N PHE A 942 -38.09 4.30 -17.60
CA PHE A 942 -37.20 4.79 -16.58
C PHE A 942 -36.38 6.00 -17.03
N LEU A 943 -35.85 6.00 -18.26
CA LEU A 943 -35.11 7.14 -18.83
C LEU A 943 -35.96 8.41 -18.88
N LYS A 944 -37.25 8.29 -19.23
CA LYS A 944 -38.22 9.39 -19.18
C LYS A 944 -38.49 9.86 -17.76
N LYS A 945 -38.66 8.93 -16.81
CA LYS A 945 -38.81 9.24 -15.38
C LYS A 945 -37.62 10.05 -14.83
N ILE A 946 -36.40 9.82 -15.32
CA ILE A 946 -35.20 10.57 -14.93
C ILE A 946 -34.83 11.72 -15.88
N LYS A 947 -35.74 12.08 -16.81
CA LYS A 947 -35.59 13.19 -17.77
C LYS A 947 -34.37 13.08 -18.70
N ILE A 948 -33.99 11.86 -19.09
CA ILE A 948 -32.95 11.60 -20.10
C ILE A 948 -33.57 11.40 -21.50
N SER A 949 -34.80 10.95 -21.57
CA SER A 949 -35.55 10.77 -22.83
C SER A 949 -36.96 11.34 -22.67
N GLU A 950 -37.56 11.79 -23.76
CA GLU A 950 -38.96 12.28 -23.77
C GLU A 950 -39.95 11.18 -24.14
N ASN A 951 -39.48 10.14 -24.83
CA ASN A 951 -40.29 9.03 -25.32
C ASN A 951 -40.11 7.80 -24.41
N ASP A 952 -41.23 7.25 -23.92
CA ASP A 952 -41.30 6.00 -23.14
C ASP A 952 -41.87 4.82 -23.94
N GLN A 953 -42.20 4.99 -25.21
CA GLN A 953 -42.85 3.97 -26.03
C GLN A 953 -41.84 3.05 -26.74
N CYS A 954 -42.22 1.78 -26.89
CA CYS A 954 -41.48 0.80 -27.66
C CYS A 954 -41.59 1.10 -29.16
N ASP A 955 -40.47 1.09 -29.88
CA ASP A 955 -40.40 1.47 -31.30
C ASP A 955 -41.21 0.56 -32.25
N LEU A 956 -41.55 -0.65 -31.81
CA LEU A 956 -42.27 -1.63 -32.65
C LEU A 956 -43.77 -1.71 -32.34
N CYS A 957 -44.15 -1.63 -31.07
CA CYS A 957 -45.51 -1.94 -30.64
C CYS A 957 -46.23 -0.78 -29.96
N ASN A 958 -45.59 0.40 -29.85
CA ASN A 958 -46.18 1.62 -29.32
C ASN A 958 -46.84 1.47 -27.94
N THR A 959 -46.32 0.54 -27.12
CA THR A 959 -46.67 0.41 -25.70
C THR A 959 -45.53 0.93 -24.84
N GLU A 960 -45.84 1.34 -23.61
CA GLU A 960 -44.84 1.80 -22.64
C GLU A 960 -43.72 0.76 -22.42
N GLU A 961 -42.51 1.12 -22.82
CA GLU A 961 -41.33 0.26 -22.79
C GLU A 961 -40.70 0.30 -21.40
N ASN A 962 -41.00 -0.74 -20.63
CA ASN A 962 -40.37 -1.04 -19.36
C ASN A 962 -39.74 -2.45 -19.38
N ALA A 963 -38.94 -2.80 -18.37
CA ALA A 963 -38.30 -4.12 -18.33
C ALA A 963 -39.26 -5.31 -18.41
N ASN A 964 -40.47 -5.21 -17.83
CA ASN A 964 -41.49 -6.25 -17.95
C ASN A 964 -41.97 -6.40 -19.40
N HIS A 965 -42.27 -5.27 -20.05
CA HIS A 965 -42.62 -5.25 -21.46
C HIS A 965 -41.52 -5.89 -22.31
N ILE A 966 -40.28 -5.42 -22.18
CA ILE A 966 -39.15 -5.92 -22.98
C ILE A 966 -38.95 -7.43 -22.80
N ILE A 967 -38.92 -7.90 -21.55
CA ILE A 967 -38.55 -9.29 -21.23
C ILE A 967 -39.72 -10.27 -21.37
N ILE A 968 -40.97 -9.85 -21.15
CA ILE A 968 -42.14 -10.76 -21.15
C ILE A 968 -43.07 -10.56 -22.36
N ASN A 969 -43.33 -9.31 -22.78
CA ASN A 969 -44.49 -9.01 -23.66
C ASN A 969 -44.14 -8.43 -25.04
N CYS A 970 -42.92 -7.97 -25.28
CA CYS A 970 -42.57 -7.19 -26.46
C CYS A 970 -42.51 -8.04 -27.74
N LYS A 971 -43.42 -7.79 -28.70
CA LYS A 971 -43.51 -8.52 -29.99
C LYS A 971 -42.18 -8.63 -30.74
N LYS A 972 -41.29 -7.62 -30.58
CA LYS A 972 -39.95 -7.59 -31.19
C LYS A 972 -39.10 -8.81 -30.87
N TYR A 973 -39.31 -9.42 -29.70
CA TYR A 973 -38.46 -10.47 -29.17
C TYR A 973 -39.14 -11.84 -29.09
N ASP A 974 -40.32 -12.03 -29.67
CA ASP A 974 -41.12 -13.26 -29.48
C ASP A 974 -40.41 -14.53 -29.94
N ILE A 975 -39.75 -14.48 -31.09
CA ILE A 975 -38.98 -15.63 -31.62
C ILE A 975 -37.85 -15.99 -30.66
N SER A 976 -37.06 -14.99 -30.23
CA SER A 976 -35.96 -15.19 -29.29
C SER A 976 -36.46 -15.67 -27.92
N ARG A 977 -37.61 -15.17 -27.45
CA ARG A 977 -38.18 -15.49 -26.13
C ARG A 977 -38.59 -16.95 -26.01
N ARG A 978 -39.08 -17.57 -27.09
CA ARG A 978 -39.50 -19.00 -27.12
C ARG A 978 -38.40 -19.98 -26.69
N LYS A 979 -37.12 -19.58 -26.75
CA LYS A 979 -35.97 -20.37 -26.28
C LYS A 979 -35.89 -20.47 -24.75
N TYR A 980 -36.56 -19.58 -24.02
CA TYR A 980 -36.42 -19.39 -22.58
C TYR A 980 -37.74 -19.67 -21.86
N LYS A 981 -38.00 -20.95 -21.54
CA LYS A 981 -39.26 -21.44 -20.94
C LYS A 981 -39.66 -20.66 -19.68
N SER A 982 -38.69 -20.27 -18.86
CA SER A 982 -38.94 -19.53 -17.62
C SER A 982 -39.47 -18.12 -17.86
N ILE A 983 -39.17 -17.54 -19.03
CA ILE A 983 -39.64 -16.23 -19.48
C ILE A 983 -41.00 -16.39 -20.18
N THR A 984 -41.13 -17.37 -21.09
CA THR A 984 -42.36 -17.60 -21.87
C THR A 984 -43.57 -17.95 -20.99
N ASN A 985 -43.35 -18.73 -19.93
CA ASN A 985 -44.43 -19.24 -19.08
C ASN A 985 -44.73 -18.33 -17.87
N ALA A 986 -44.02 -17.21 -17.72
CA ALA A 986 -44.20 -16.34 -16.58
C ALA A 986 -45.29 -15.29 -16.85
N PRO A 987 -46.20 -15.02 -15.89
CA PRO A 987 -47.23 -14.00 -16.05
C PRO A 987 -46.62 -12.59 -16.11
N ASP A 988 -45.55 -12.36 -15.35
CA ASP A 988 -44.81 -11.11 -15.33
C ASP A 988 -43.36 -11.33 -14.83
N LEU A 989 -42.49 -10.35 -15.05
CA LEU A 989 -41.09 -10.37 -14.64
C LEU A 989 -40.93 -10.44 -13.12
N GLN A 990 -41.85 -9.83 -12.37
CA GLN A 990 -41.79 -9.79 -10.91
C GLN A 990 -41.96 -11.19 -10.33
N SER A 991 -42.82 -12.04 -10.91
CA SER A 991 -43.03 -13.43 -10.52
C SER A 991 -41.73 -14.25 -10.60
N ILE A 992 -40.95 -14.09 -11.68
CA ILE A 992 -39.66 -14.74 -11.86
C ILE A 992 -38.64 -14.26 -10.82
N LEU A 993 -38.60 -12.94 -10.58
CA LEU A 993 -37.67 -12.34 -9.62
C LEU A 993 -38.00 -12.72 -8.17
N LYS A 994 -39.29 -12.92 -7.84
CA LYS A 994 -39.78 -13.42 -6.54
C LYS A 994 -39.36 -14.86 -6.29
N GLU A 995 -39.46 -15.74 -7.29
CA GLU A 995 -39.01 -17.13 -7.16
C GLU A 995 -37.50 -17.23 -6.89
N ASN A 996 -36.71 -16.28 -7.40
CA ASN A 996 -35.27 -16.18 -7.17
C ASN A 996 -34.50 -17.49 -7.47
N LYS A 997 -34.99 -18.31 -8.42
CA LYS A 997 -34.35 -19.57 -8.85
C LYS A 997 -33.20 -19.29 -9.82
N THR A 998 -32.02 -19.88 -9.58
CA THR A 998 -30.80 -19.58 -10.35
C THR A 998 -30.97 -19.77 -11.85
N ASN A 999 -31.57 -20.89 -12.29
CA ASN A 999 -31.74 -21.19 -13.71
C ASN A 999 -32.64 -20.15 -14.41
N LYS A 1000 -33.74 -19.74 -13.75
CA LYS A 1000 -34.65 -18.71 -14.28
C LYS A 1000 -33.97 -17.35 -14.45
N LEU A 1001 -33.14 -16.96 -13.48
CA LEU A 1001 -32.37 -15.72 -13.55
C LEU A 1001 -31.28 -15.75 -14.63
N ILE A 1002 -30.70 -16.92 -14.89
CA ILE A 1002 -29.76 -17.13 -16.00
C ILE A 1002 -30.48 -16.98 -17.34
N GLU A 1003 -31.68 -17.54 -17.49
CA GLU A 1003 -32.48 -17.39 -18.72
C GLU A 1003 -32.76 -15.90 -19.02
N ILE A 1004 -33.14 -15.09 -18.02
CA ILE A 1004 -33.27 -13.63 -18.19
C ILE A 1004 -31.97 -13.02 -18.72
N TYR A 1005 -30.84 -13.38 -18.12
CA TYR A 1005 -29.55 -12.85 -18.53
C TYR A 1005 -29.17 -13.24 -19.96
N GLU A 1006 -29.31 -14.52 -20.34
CA GLU A 1006 -28.98 -14.98 -21.68
C GLU A 1006 -29.93 -14.38 -22.73
N PHE A 1007 -31.23 -14.25 -22.44
CA PHE A 1007 -32.19 -13.55 -23.29
C PHE A 1007 -31.77 -12.11 -23.57
N THR A 1008 -31.45 -11.33 -22.53
CA THR A 1008 -31.03 -9.93 -22.71
C THR A 1008 -29.71 -9.80 -23.46
N LYS A 1009 -28.79 -10.74 -23.24
CA LYS A 1009 -27.49 -10.78 -23.92
C LYS A 1009 -27.61 -11.15 -25.39
N GLU A 1010 -28.41 -12.15 -25.74
CA GLU A 1010 -28.66 -12.58 -27.12
C GLU A 1010 -29.24 -11.44 -27.96
N ASN A 1011 -30.17 -10.68 -27.38
CA ASN A 1011 -30.89 -9.61 -28.06
C ASN A 1011 -30.23 -8.22 -27.90
N ASN A 1012 -29.01 -8.14 -27.34
CA ASN A 1012 -28.28 -6.89 -27.08
C ASN A 1012 -29.11 -5.82 -26.35
N ILE A 1013 -29.92 -6.24 -25.37
CA ILE A 1013 -30.81 -5.34 -24.63
C ILE A 1013 -30.03 -4.65 -23.51
N ASP A 1014 -29.98 -3.32 -23.53
CA ASP A 1014 -29.28 -2.52 -22.51
C ASP A 1014 -30.27 -1.99 -21.46
N ILE A 1015 -30.61 -2.85 -20.50
CA ILE A 1015 -31.43 -2.55 -19.30
C ILE A 1015 -30.58 -2.60 -18.06
#